data_AF-A0A1T4L2S9-F1
#
_entry.id   AF-A0A1T4L2S9-F1
#
_cell.length_a   1.000
_cell.length_b   1.000
_cell.length_c   1.000
_cell.angle_alpha   90.00
_cell.angle_beta   90.00
_cell.angle_gamma   90.00
#
_symmetry.space_group_name_H-M   'P 1'
#
loop_
_entity.id
_entity.type
_entity.pdbx_description
1 polymer ?
#
loop_
_entity_poly.entity_id
_entity_poly.type
_entity_poly.pdbx_seq_one_letter_code
_entity_poly.pdbx_strand_id
1 'polypeptide(L)'
;MMKKILMFATALSAGAFAQVSSIPITLDVIVRDFQPSHPDFENFSEEAVNHMDAIYGYNKPGYDADWYNRAAYHNSCGNKESFAKYQAGVPLGKDGLPWTANTLLPPYLQKQTASSAILTYGQCSNSAIPGVKNQRGFGSNTATQFKGVIKNTCFGSMYWENNVVYTPGMVQPYLTFDMDEEGNPLYLEGAHIHKLGDACDNSFFEQWFEDVGGINKRSNLTLDIPTAADDPKYKELDYNYNNGGYFPLDVVDPASQKWLGSVEGTDQFGPQSFSIFCPPYNYQYASTQDDFLGQNTYALCLDWLNYGGPRALTAEQAMTIAASKGNIGVQHLRNYNFTMMGYANFRYYKANNTDELNQEIFEFAGDDDMWIFVDGVLAVDLGGTHLATPGIVNIRELAMNNHGCNAGEPLAAVQQSKGACAADGWTDGSWHHLHFFYADRQSDGSNLYIRANLAEVAASAYGQPRILEAELVKNDAGNFDTYIYVSSQLSDETVNLINAANGQYFPILTKRGMDTLAYQITGFKYVQRTAKGYSYEIKGKLCKDALCTDLRNPAFGDSLAFNHPANDVDPVNSIFASVMQVFSKTGKAVDTYHWGPVTTVTMSQSTTIVPADTTIDRPPFDDSRLPSGELSDKQTGEIVVSVLPPSYANAEDQGAWIADSLKHYTQAPSIGSDGKPVPGSSIINSTTGGAASSNATALCGTDAAGTENCVSFSFITDEAFRVNVRIFDHLGHFVNQYNQELSTEQFNAITGSYAPTDCSLIPETTMGTIAASVKMYPVSKNGRKLGTGAYIYQISLIEFPQPHCTNVGGELNWSAGTYRRTEYKQTRGFRRITE
;
A
#
# COMPACT_ATOMS: atom_id res chain seq x y z
N MET A 1 -11.30 6.10 -63.73
CA MET A 1 -11.81 5.09 -62.77
C MET A 1 -10.63 4.39 -62.11
N MET A 2 -10.63 4.33 -60.78
CA MET A 2 -9.71 3.58 -59.90
C MET A 2 -8.21 3.90 -59.99
N LYS A 3 -7.75 4.85 -59.16
CA LYS A 3 -6.36 4.89 -58.68
C LYS A 3 -6.29 4.11 -57.36
N LYS A 4 -5.48 3.04 -57.36
CA LYS A 4 -5.07 2.29 -56.17
C LYS A 4 -4.36 3.23 -55.19
N ILE A 5 -4.87 3.34 -53.96
CA ILE A 5 -4.13 3.90 -52.82
C ILE A 5 -3.71 2.72 -51.97
N LEU A 6 -2.39 2.56 -51.87
CA LEU A 6 -1.69 1.60 -51.04
C LEU A 6 -1.75 2.13 -49.60
N MET A 7 -2.51 1.47 -48.72
CA MET A 7 -2.45 1.73 -47.28
C MET A 7 -1.12 1.18 -46.75
N PHE A 8 -0.20 2.09 -46.43
CA PHE A 8 0.94 1.80 -45.56
C PHE A 8 0.44 1.87 -44.11
N ALA A 9 0.60 0.78 -43.39
CA ALA A 9 0.44 0.72 -41.94
C ALA A 9 1.52 1.59 -41.29
N THR A 10 1.14 2.76 -40.79
CA THR A 10 1.93 3.49 -39.79
C THR A 10 1.57 2.93 -38.42
N ALA A 11 2.44 2.05 -37.92
CA ALA A 11 2.56 1.82 -36.48
C ALA A 11 2.97 3.16 -35.85
N LEU A 12 2.00 3.89 -35.29
CA LEU A 12 2.32 4.93 -34.32
C LEU A 12 2.82 4.22 -33.07
N SER A 13 4.13 4.23 -32.90
CA SER A 13 4.75 4.17 -31.58
C SER A 13 4.10 5.22 -30.70
N ALA A 14 3.27 4.79 -29.77
CA ALA A 14 2.81 5.59 -28.65
C ALA A 14 4.04 5.93 -27.80
N GLY A 15 4.74 7.01 -28.16
CA GLY A 15 5.56 7.72 -27.21
C GLY A 15 4.62 8.27 -26.16
N ALA A 16 4.56 7.60 -25.00
CA ALA A 16 3.94 8.14 -23.81
C ALA A 16 4.71 9.41 -23.44
N PHE A 17 4.24 10.56 -23.92
CA PHE A 17 4.53 11.81 -23.25
C PHE A 17 3.80 11.72 -21.91
N ALA A 18 4.56 11.40 -20.85
CA ALA A 18 4.10 11.59 -19.49
C ALA A 18 3.64 13.05 -19.38
N GLN A 19 2.32 13.27 -19.28
CA GLN A 19 1.83 14.52 -18.73
C GLN A 19 2.46 14.64 -17.35
N VAL A 20 3.36 15.62 -17.18
CA VAL A 20 3.91 15.97 -15.89
C VAL A 20 2.72 16.26 -14.98
N SER A 21 2.43 15.32 -14.09
CA SER A 21 1.31 15.47 -13.18
C SER A 21 1.62 16.65 -12.27
N SER A 22 0.67 17.59 -12.17
CA SER A 22 0.74 18.70 -11.22
C SER A 22 0.58 18.24 -9.77
N ILE A 23 0.53 16.92 -9.52
CA ILE A 23 0.29 16.35 -8.20
C ILE A 23 1.60 16.45 -7.39
N PRO A 24 1.51 16.80 -6.10
CA PRO A 24 2.67 16.85 -5.21
C PRO A 24 3.32 15.47 -5.07
N ILE A 25 4.62 15.43 -4.77
CA ILE A 25 5.23 14.21 -4.24
C ILE A 25 4.84 14.15 -2.76
N THR A 26 4.25 13.04 -2.32
CA THR A 26 3.93 12.82 -0.92
C THR A 26 4.89 11.79 -0.36
N LEU A 27 5.64 12.17 0.68
CA LEU A 27 6.53 11.27 1.41
C LEU A 27 5.84 10.79 2.69
N ASP A 28 6.07 9.54 3.07
CA ASP A 28 5.66 9.02 4.38
C ASP A 28 6.66 9.52 5.42
N VAL A 29 6.17 10.07 6.53
CA VAL A 29 7.05 10.52 7.62
C VAL A 29 6.56 10.01 8.98
N ILE A 30 7.51 9.63 9.83
CA ILE A 30 7.30 9.29 11.24
C ILE A 30 7.99 10.38 12.04
N VAL A 31 7.20 11.16 12.76
CA VAL A 31 7.67 12.24 13.62
C VAL A 31 7.60 11.79 15.07
N ARG A 32 8.67 12.04 15.82
CA ARG A 32 8.72 11.78 17.26
C ARG A 32 8.92 13.09 17.99
N ASP A 33 7.96 13.43 18.82
CA ASP A 33 7.99 14.62 19.67
C ASP A 33 8.68 14.30 21.00
N PHE A 34 9.56 15.19 21.44
CA PHE A 34 10.32 15.09 22.68
C PHE A 34 9.96 16.21 23.64
N GLN A 35 10.03 15.92 24.93
CA GLN A 35 10.07 16.96 25.95
C GLN A 35 11.37 17.76 25.83
N PRO A 36 11.36 19.10 25.96
CA PRO A 36 12.57 19.92 25.94
C PRO A 36 13.61 19.56 27.03
N SER A 37 13.18 18.85 28.08
CA SER A 37 14.08 18.39 29.14
C SER A 37 15.01 17.26 28.70
N HIS A 38 14.75 16.62 27.56
CA HIS A 38 15.58 15.55 27.02
C HIS A 38 17.04 16.02 26.86
N PRO A 39 18.06 15.26 27.31
CA PRO A 39 19.44 15.72 27.36
C PRO A 39 20.09 16.11 26.03
N ASP A 40 19.62 15.52 24.93
CA ASP A 40 20.19 15.73 23.59
C ASP A 40 19.58 16.94 22.85
N PHE A 41 18.48 17.50 23.35
CA PHE A 41 17.83 18.69 22.79
C PHE A 41 18.15 19.93 23.64
N GLU A 42 18.16 21.10 23.01
CA GLU A 42 18.34 22.41 23.64
C GLU A 42 19.60 22.48 24.52
N ASN A 43 20.66 21.79 24.10
CA ASN A 43 21.90 21.67 24.87
C ASN A 43 22.88 22.84 24.66
N PHE A 44 22.62 23.72 23.67
CA PHE A 44 23.44 24.90 23.32
C PHE A 44 24.93 24.59 23.15
N SER A 45 25.24 23.48 22.48
CA SER A 45 26.61 22.95 22.37
C SER A 45 27.55 23.86 21.59
N GLU A 46 27.04 24.49 20.52
CA GLU A 46 27.69 25.52 19.72
C GLU A 46 28.01 26.77 20.53
N GLU A 47 27.13 27.17 21.46
CA GLU A 47 27.37 28.30 22.34
C GLU A 47 28.32 27.95 23.51
N ALA A 48 28.30 26.69 23.96
CA ALA A 48 29.09 26.22 25.10
C ALA A 48 30.60 26.41 24.92
N VAL A 49 31.10 26.41 23.67
CA VAL A 49 32.52 26.65 23.34
C VAL A 49 33.06 27.94 23.97
N ASN A 50 32.22 28.98 24.01
CA ASN A 50 32.54 30.31 24.53
C ASN A 50 31.76 30.67 25.80
N HIS A 51 30.65 29.99 26.08
CA HIS A 51 29.71 30.35 27.15
C HIS A 51 29.47 29.25 28.20
N MET A 52 30.28 28.19 28.25
CA MET A 52 30.15 27.05 29.18
C MET A 52 29.80 27.45 30.63
N ASP A 53 30.67 28.27 31.26
CA ASP A 53 30.48 28.70 32.66
C ASP A 53 29.25 29.58 32.84
N ALA A 54 28.90 30.37 31.82
CA ALA A 54 27.75 31.26 31.87
C ALA A 54 26.43 30.49 31.76
N ILE A 55 26.38 29.47 30.90
CA ILE A 55 25.22 28.57 30.72
C ILE A 55 25.00 27.77 32.01
N TYR A 56 26.04 27.14 32.54
CA TYR A 56 25.97 26.41 33.80
C TYR A 56 25.61 27.33 34.99
N GLY A 57 26.24 28.50 35.07
CA GLY A 57 25.99 29.49 36.11
C GLY A 57 24.60 30.14 36.06
N TYR A 58 23.83 29.93 34.97
CA TYR A 58 22.47 30.44 34.83
C TYR A 58 21.46 29.74 35.76
N ASN A 59 21.82 28.56 36.31
CA ASN A 59 21.04 27.81 37.30
C ASN A 59 19.59 27.50 36.85
N LYS A 60 19.40 27.16 35.57
CA LYS A 60 18.10 26.70 35.05
C LYS A 60 18.11 25.18 34.85
N PRO A 61 16.95 24.51 34.96
CA PRO A 61 16.88 23.06 34.82
C PRO A 61 17.41 22.62 33.45
N GLY A 62 18.18 21.53 33.43
CA GLY A 62 18.85 21.01 32.23
C GLY A 62 20.33 21.37 32.14
N TYR A 63 20.77 22.52 32.68
CA TYR A 63 22.17 22.95 32.64
C TYR A 63 22.90 22.66 33.96
N ASP A 64 22.86 21.40 34.37
CA ASP A 64 23.41 20.92 35.64
C ASP A 64 24.87 20.45 35.53
N ALA A 65 25.37 19.82 36.60
CA ALA A 65 26.74 19.32 36.65
C ALA A 65 27.00 18.23 35.60
N ASP A 66 25.98 17.44 35.24
CA ASP A 66 26.13 16.40 34.23
C ASP A 66 26.26 17.02 32.84
N TRP A 67 25.46 18.05 32.53
CA TRP A 67 25.65 18.86 31.32
C TRP A 67 27.06 19.49 31.29
N TYR A 68 27.49 20.15 32.36
CA TYR A 68 28.82 20.78 32.41
C TYR A 68 29.97 19.77 32.21
N ASN A 69 29.84 18.56 32.78
CA ASN A 69 30.82 17.49 32.62
C ASN A 69 30.86 16.90 31.20
N ARG A 70 29.83 17.15 30.37
CA ARG A 70 29.78 16.76 28.96
C ARG A 70 30.43 17.78 28.01
N ALA A 71 31.17 18.75 28.52
CA ALA A 71 31.91 19.74 27.73
C ALA A 71 32.66 19.19 26.50
N ALA A 72 33.28 18.01 26.59
CA ALA A 72 33.97 17.39 25.45
C ALA A 72 33.03 17.04 24.29
N TYR A 73 31.79 16.63 24.58
CA TYR A 73 30.76 16.34 23.60
C TYR A 73 30.22 17.63 22.98
N HIS A 74 29.94 18.66 23.78
CA HIS A 74 29.55 19.99 23.29
C HIS A 74 30.55 20.55 22.27
N ASN A 75 31.83 20.47 22.62
CA ASN A 75 32.93 20.95 21.79
C ASN A 75 33.18 20.11 20.52
N SER A 76 32.53 18.95 20.38
CA SER A 76 32.62 18.09 19.19
C SER A 76 31.59 18.43 18.11
N CYS A 77 30.56 19.23 18.43
CA CYS A 77 29.63 19.78 17.43
C CYS A 77 30.38 20.71 16.48
N GLY A 78 30.40 20.38 15.20
CA GLY A 78 30.97 21.22 14.14
C GLY A 78 30.20 22.52 13.99
N ASN A 79 30.85 23.63 14.28
CA ASN A 79 30.38 24.99 14.03
C ASN A 79 31.61 25.90 13.88
N LYS A 80 31.39 27.19 13.63
CA LYS A 80 32.48 28.16 13.46
C LYS A 80 33.45 28.20 14.65
N GLU A 81 32.93 28.21 15.87
CA GLU A 81 33.72 28.40 17.09
C GLU A 81 34.47 27.12 17.48
N SER A 82 33.80 25.97 17.43
CA SER A 82 34.42 24.67 17.70
C SER A 82 35.46 24.29 16.63
N PHE A 83 35.22 24.62 15.36
CA PHE A 83 36.21 24.44 14.30
C PHE A 83 37.43 25.33 14.53
N ALA A 84 37.21 26.62 14.82
CA ALA A 84 38.31 27.56 15.07
C ALA A 84 39.18 27.14 16.28
N LYS A 85 38.57 26.63 17.35
CA LYS A 85 39.26 26.32 18.61
C LYS A 85 39.80 24.89 18.69
N TYR A 86 39.05 23.91 18.20
CA TYR A 86 39.33 22.49 18.37
C TYR A 86 39.48 21.73 17.05
N GLN A 87 39.26 22.37 15.90
CA GLN A 87 39.17 21.71 14.59
C GLN A 87 38.08 20.62 14.57
N ALA A 88 36.99 20.83 15.31
CA ALA A 88 35.83 19.95 15.30
C ALA A 88 34.94 20.24 14.07
N GLY A 89 34.39 19.17 13.49
CA GLY A 89 33.57 19.24 12.28
C GLY A 89 34.35 19.46 10.98
N VAL A 90 33.61 19.60 9.88
CA VAL A 90 34.15 19.78 8.52
C VAL A 90 33.51 21.01 7.87
N PRO A 91 34.30 22.02 7.47
CA PRO A 91 33.78 23.16 6.72
C PRO A 91 33.31 22.77 5.32
N LEU A 92 32.26 23.44 4.83
CA LEU A 92 31.90 23.36 3.42
C LEU A 92 32.64 24.42 2.59
N GLY A 93 33.17 24.00 1.46
CA GLY A 93 33.67 24.90 0.43
C GLY A 93 32.55 25.73 -0.19
N LYS A 94 32.94 26.77 -0.91
CA LYS A 94 32.04 27.67 -1.64
C LYS A 94 31.15 26.95 -2.66
N ASP A 95 31.61 25.81 -3.16
CA ASP A 95 30.86 24.89 -4.01
C ASP A 95 29.94 23.95 -3.20
N GLY A 96 29.80 24.10 -1.88
CA GLY A 96 28.97 23.24 -1.03
C GLY A 96 29.50 21.81 -0.90
N LEU A 97 30.74 21.53 -1.28
CA LEU A 97 31.42 20.25 -1.04
C LEU A 97 32.27 20.32 0.22
N PRO A 98 32.48 19.22 0.95
CA PRO A 98 33.24 19.24 2.19
C PRO A 98 34.74 19.44 1.97
N TRP A 99 35.42 20.08 2.93
CA TRP A 99 36.89 20.26 2.92
C TRP A 99 37.67 18.97 3.13
N THR A 100 37.06 17.98 3.75
CA THR A 100 37.63 16.63 3.92
C THR A 100 36.60 15.63 3.42
N ALA A 101 37.04 14.68 2.60
CA ALA A 101 36.17 13.62 2.11
C ALA A 101 35.64 12.77 3.28
N ASN A 102 34.34 12.52 3.31
CA ASN A 102 33.73 11.65 4.32
C ASN A 102 33.96 10.18 3.97
N THR A 103 34.89 9.51 4.68
CA THR A 103 35.27 8.13 4.40
C THR A 103 34.18 7.08 4.71
N LEU A 104 33.10 7.49 5.38
CA LEU A 104 31.96 6.62 5.67
C LEU A 104 31.01 6.48 4.46
N LEU A 105 31.05 7.42 3.53
CA LEU A 105 30.29 7.32 2.29
C LEU A 105 30.96 6.31 1.33
N PRO A 106 30.21 5.68 0.43
CA PRO A 106 30.78 4.90 -0.68
C PRO A 106 31.85 5.71 -1.45
N PRO A 107 32.95 5.10 -1.93
CA PRO A 107 34.08 5.81 -2.54
C PRO A 107 33.72 6.81 -3.65
N TYR A 108 32.69 6.53 -4.45
CA TYR A 108 32.23 7.43 -5.52
C TYR A 108 31.47 8.67 -5.01
N LEU A 109 31.02 8.67 -3.75
CA LEU A 109 30.39 9.82 -3.08
C LEU A 109 31.37 10.62 -2.20
N GLN A 110 32.61 10.18 -2.04
CA GLN A 110 33.64 10.82 -1.21
C GLN A 110 34.23 12.08 -1.89
N LYS A 111 33.36 13.03 -2.24
CA LYS A 111 33.73 14.29 -2.90
C LYS A 111 34.37 15.25 -1.90
N GLN A 112 35.26 16.10 -2.41
CA GLN A 112 35.93 17.15 -1.64
C GLN A 112 35.96 18.43 -2.47
N THR A 113 35.82 19.58 -1.81
CA THR A 113 35.93 20.87 -2.48
C THR A 113 37.33 21.11 -3.03
N ALA A 114 37.40 21.77 -4.19
CA ALA A 114 38.64 22.36 -4.69
C ALA A 114 38.79 23.85 -4.27
N SER A 115 37.76 24.42 -3.63
CA SER A 115 37.72 25.82 -3.21
C SER A 115 38.36 26.01 -1.83
N SER A 116 39.25 27.00 -1.72
CA SER A 116 39.79 27.45 -0.43
C SER A 116 38.87 28.43 0.31
N ALA A 117 37.77 28.87 -0.31
CA ALA A 117 36.75 29.70 0.33
C ALA A 117 35.67 28.82 0.96
N ILE A 118 35.24 29.20 2.17
CA ILE A 118 34.21 28.50 2.96
C ILE A 118 32.84 29.11 2.67
N LEU A 119 31.81 28.27 2.58
CA LEU A 119 30.41 28.67 2.50
C LEU A 119 29.98 29.35 3.81
N THR A 120 29.30 30.48 3.71
CA THR A 120 28.83 31.23 4.88
C THR A 120 27.32 31.34 4.90
N TYR A 121 26.75 31.41 6.10
CA TYR A 121 25.33 31.67 6.33
C TYR A 121 25.17 32.71 7.44
N GLY A 122 24.17 33.58 7.32
CA GLY A 122 23.89 34.60 8.32
C GLY A 122 22.77 35.56 7.94
N GLN A 123 22.81 36.78 8.45
CA GLN A 123 21.77 37.78 8.22
C GLN A 123 22.19 38.78 7.15
N CYS A 124 21.32 39.01 6.17
CA CYS A 124 21.54 40.00 5.12
C CYS A 124 21.41 41.42 5.70
N SER A 125 22.20 42.38 5.19
CA SER A 125 22.06 43.80 5.58
C SER A 125 20.73 44.40 5.12
N ASN A 126 20.16 43.88 4.03
CA ASN A 126 18.84 44.25 3.53
C ASN A 126 18.11 42.97 3.08
N SER A 127 16.80 42.91 3.31
CA SER A 127 15.96 41.84 2.77
C SER A 127 15.56 42.12 1.32
N ALA A 128 15.62 41.07 0.49
CA ALA A 128 15.05 41.07 -0.86
C ALA A 128 13.69 40.35 -0.92
N ILE A 129 13.26 39.73 0.18
CA ILE A 129 12.02 38.94 0.25
C ILE A 129 10.86 39.86 0.70
N PRO A 130 9.77 39.97 -0.08
CA PRO A 130 8.62 40.78 0.30
C PRO A 130 8.05 40.36 1.66
N GLY A 131 7.83 41.34 2.56
CA GLY A 131 7.28 41.11 3.89
C GLY A 131 8.30 40.69 4.95
N VAL A 132 9.52 40.28 4.56
CA VAL A 132 10.62 39.96 5.46
C VAL A 132 11.49 41.21 5.66
N LYS A 133 11.78 41.59 6.89
CA LYS A 133 12.69 42.69 7.22
C LYS A 133 14.11 42.21 7.47
N ASN A 134 14.26 41.17 8.29
CA ASN A 134 15.55 40.58 8.63
C ASN A 134 15.67 39.23 7.92
N GLN A 135 16.21 39.26 6.70
CA GLN A 135 16.43 38.04 5.92
C GLN A 135 17.68 37.31 6.45
N ARG A 136 17.58 36.00 6.66
CA ARG A 136 18.73 35.10 6.80
C ARG A 136 18.97 34.31 5.52
N GLY A 137 20.23 33.99 5.27
CA GLY A 137 20.63 33.39 4.01
C GLY A 137 22.11 33.12 3.88
N PHE A 138 22.47 32.47 2.78
CA PHE A 138 23.86 32.20 2.42
C PHE A 138 24.55 33.49 1.96
N GLY A 139 25.83 33.65 2.30
CA GLY A 139 26.64 34.78 1.84
C GLY A 139 26.84 34.78 0.32
N SER A 140 27.45 35.84 -0.22
CA SER A 140 27.75 36.04 -1.65
C SER A 140 28.66 34.98 -2.30
N ASN A 141 28.91 33.88 -1.59
CA ASN A 141 29.86 32.84 -1.86
C ASN A 141 29.15 31.51 -2.19
N THR A 142 28.60 31.35 -3.39
CA THR A 142 27.49 30.42 -3.61
C THR A 142 27.84 29.04 -4.18
N ALA A 143 27.22 28.02 -3.58
CA ALA A 143 27.19 26.64 -4.05
C ALA A 143 26.10 26.49 -5.12
N THR A 144 26.41 26.93 -6.34
CA THR A 144 25.42 27.14 -7.40
C THR A 144 24.72 25.89 -7.91
N GLN A 145 25.19 24.68 -7.56
CA GLN A 145 24.44 23.47 -7.89
C GLN A 145 23.23 23.24 -6.96
N PHE A 146 23.15 23.94 -5.83
CA PHE A 146 22.04 23.81 -4.88
C PHE A 146 21.06 24.97 -5.07
N LYS A 147 19.86 24.66 -5.54
CA LYS A 147 18.81 25.66 -5.75
C LYS A 147 18.37 26.31 -4.44
N GLY A 148 18.31 25.57 -3.34
CA GLY A 148 17.96 26.09 -2.01
C GLY A 148 18.97 27.11 -1.52
N VAL A 149 20.26 26.88 -1.79
CA VAL A 149 21.34 27.85 -1.50
C VAL A 149 21.16 29.11 -2.33
N ILE A 150 20.93 28.98 -3.65
CA ILE A 150 20.75 30.13 -4.54
C ILE A 150 19.55 30.98 -4.12
N LYS A 151 18.40 30.34 -3.87
CA LYS A 151 17.16 31.03 -3.48
C LYS A 151 17.32 31.79 -2.17
N ASN A 152 18.05 31.20 -1.23
CA ASN A 152 18.32 31.79 0.07
C ASN A 152 19.65 32.55 0.13
N THR A 153 20.25 32.93 -0.99
CA THR A 153 21.47 33.76 -0.99
C THR A 153 21.12 35.22 -0.68
N CYS A 154 21.86 35.84 0.23
CA CYS A 154 21.75 37.27 0.52
C CYS A 154 22.20 38.13 -0.67
N PHE A 155 21.39 39.11 -1.04
CA PHE A 155 21.73 40.11 -2.05
C PHE A 155 22.45 41.30 -1.40
N GLY A 156 23.76 41.42 -1.61
CA GLY A 156 24.56 42.53 -1.10
C GLY A 156 25.39 42.17 0.15
N SER A 157 25.58 43.12 1.07
CA SER A 157 26.39 42.90 2.28
C SER A 157 25.66 42.06 3.32
N MET A 158 26.41 41.29 4.10
CA MET A 158 25.93 40.58 5.29
C MET A 158 26.02 41.51 6.50
N TYR A 159 24.98 41.55 7.33
CA TYR A 159 25.04 42.22 8.65
C TYR A 159 25.93 41.43 9.61
N TRP A 160 25.78 40.10 9.61
CA TRP A 160 26.72 39.14 10.20
C TRP A 160 26.68 37.85 9.37
N GLU A 161 27.77 37.09 9.37
CA GLU A 161 27.83 35.77 8.75
C GLU A 161 28.82 34.87 9.50
N ASN A 162 28.54 33.58 9.48
CA ASN A 162 29.36 32.54 10.09
C ASN A 162 29.69 31.45 9.06
N ASN A 163 30.81 30.77 9.26
CA ASN A 163 31.22 29.64 8.43
C ASN A 163 30.26 28.47 8.64
N VAL A 164 29.82 27.84 7.55
CA VAL A 164 29.05 26.60 7.56
C VAL A 164 30.01 25.43 7.78
N VAL A 165 29.88 24.79 8.95
CA VAL A 165 30.66 23.65 9.40
C VAL A 165 29.67 22.64 9.96
N TYR A 166 29.80 21.37 9.57
CA TYR A 166 28.92 20.29 10.02
C TYR A 166 29.72 19.16 10.68
N THR A 167 29.05 18.17 11.25
CA THR A 167 29.62 17.04 12.00
C THR A 167 29.36 15.71 11.28
N PRO A 168 30.23 15.28 10.34
CA PRO A 168 30.10 13.95 9.75
C PRO A 168 30.40 12.85 10.77
N GLY A 169 29.88 11.64 10.52
CA GLY A 169 30.24 10.42 11.23
C GLY A 169 29.55 10.22 12.56
N MET A 170 28.38 10.82 12.74
CA MET A 170 27.51 10.52 13.89
C MET A 170 26.79 9.17 13.74
N VAL A 171 26.56 8.71 12.51
CA VAL A 171 25.75 7.52 12.20
C VAL A 171 26.52 6.47 11.40
N GLN A 172 26.09 5.22 11.53
CA GLN A 172 26.62 4.10 10.75
C GLN A 172 26.29 4.28 9.25
N PRO A 173 27.13 3.77 8.34
CA PRO A 173 26.92 3.90 6.91
C PRO A 173 25.75 3.05 6.38
N TYR A 174 25.22 2.13 7.17
CA TYR A 174 24.17 1.20 6.78
C TYR A 174 23.00 1.22 7.76
N LEU A 175 21.78 1.26 7.22
CA LEU A 175 20.57 0.99 7.98
C LEU A 175 20.43 -0.52 8.25
N THR A 176 19.68 -0.85 9.30
CA THR A 176 19.13 -2.20 9.46
C THR A 176 17.63 -2.18 9.29
N PHE A 177 17.07 -3.33 8.92
CA PHE A 177 15.64 -3.47 8.74
C PHE A 177 15.08 -4.64 9.56
N ASP A 178 13.98 -4.41 10.25
CA ASP A 178 13.10 -5.49 10.70
C ASP A 178 12.53 -6.22 9.48
N MET A 179 12.17 -7.50 9.67
CA MET A 179 11.64 -8.36 8.62
C MET A 179 10.21 -8.79 8.94
N ASP A 180 9.37 -8.93 7.92
CA ASP A 180 8.05 -9.56 8.05
C ASP A 180 8.16 -11.10 8.19
N GLU A 181 7.01 -11.78 8.35
CA GLU A 181 6.94 -13.24 8.51
C GLU A 181 7.46 -13.98 7.26
N GLU A 182 7.39 -13.34 6.10
CA GLU A 182 7.89 -13.83 4.82
C GLU A 182 9.38 -13.51 4.59
N GLY A 183 10.02 -12.77 5.50
CA GLY A 183 11.43 -12.39 5.44
C GLY A 183 11.73 -11.16 4.57
N ASN A 184 10.73 -10.33 4.24
CA ASN A 184 10.93 -9.07 3.53
C ASN A 184 11.19 -7.91 4.50
N PRO A 185 12.06 -6.96 4.12
CA PRO A 185 12.32 -5.77 4.95
C PRO A 185 11.10 -4.86 5.13
N LEU A 186 10.90 -4.38 6.35
CA LEU A 186 9.92 -3.37 6.70
C LEU A 186 10.50 -1.96 6.53
N TYR A 187 10.44 -1.44 5.29
CA TYR A 187 11.12 -0.18 4.94
C TYR A 187 10.65 1.06 5.69
N LEU A 188 9.41 1.12 6.19
CA LEU A 188 8.89 2.31 6.87
C LEU A 188 9.03 2.17 8.39
N GLU A 189 8.30 1.24 8.99
CA GLU A 189 8.20 1.16 10.46
C GLU A 189 9.34 0.35 11.10
N GLY A 190 10.13 -0.36 10.29
CA GLY A 190 11.22 -1.20 10.75
C GLY A 190 12.57 -0.78 10.18
N ALA A 191 12.75 0.47 9.76
CA ALA A 191 14.04 0.99 9.32
C ALA A 191 14.75 1.66 10.49
N HIS A 192 15.96 1.21 10.81
CA HIS A 192 16.72 1.67 11.96
C HIS A 192 18.03 2.32 11.55
N ILE A 193 18.25 3.54 12.04
CA ILE A 193 19.52 4.28 11.94
C ILE A 193 20.30 4.09 13.24
N HIS A 194 21.60 3.82 13.13
CA HIS A 194 22.45 3.49 14.28
C HIS A 194 23.53 4.53 14.50
N LYS A 195 23.81 4.84 15.77
CA LYS A 195 24.94 5.67 16.16
C LYS A 195 26.27 4.99 15.78
N LEU A 196 27.19 5.75 15.19
CA LEU A 196 28.57 5.30 14.95
C LEU A 196 29.49 5.59 16.15
N GLY A 197 29.37 6.78 16.72
CA GLY A 197 30.17 7.21 17.86
C GLY A 197 29.55 8.40 18.57
N ASP A 198 30.05 8.69 19.77
CA ASP A 198 29.59 9.84 20.54
C ASP A 198 30.19 11.12 19.95
N ALA A 199 29.33 11.95 19.38
CA ALA A 199 29.68 13.23 18.77
C ALA A 199 28.47 14.15 18.77
N CYS A 200 28.73 15.43 19.01
CA CYS A 200 27.73 16.49 19.09
C CYS A 200 26.50 16.09 19.93
N ASP A 201 26.74 15.70 21.19
CA ASP A 201 25.68 15.45 22.18
C ASP A 201 24.56 14.50 21.73
N ASN A 202 24.93 13.44 21.03
CA ASN A 202 24.07 12.32 20.65
C ASN A 202 24.11 11.19 21.68
N SER A 203 24.18 11.53 22.97
CA SER A 203 24.39 10.54 24.05
C SER A 203 23.28 9.49 24.06
N PHE A 204 22.05 9.92 23.77
CA PHE A 204 20.83 9.11 23.74
C PHE A 204 20.28 8.95 22.31
N PHE A 205 21.17 8.91 21.30
CA PHE A 205 20.79 8.76 19.89
C PHE A 205 19.86 7.57 19.62
N GLU A 206 19.99 6.48 20.37
CA GLU A 206 19.12 5.31 20.27
C GLU A 206 17.64 5.60 20.56
N GLN A 207 17.31 6.78 21.08
CA GLN A 207 15.95 7.22 21.37
C GLN A 207 15.39 8.13 20.26
N TRP A 208 16.25 8.66 19.39
CA TRP A 208 15.88 9.68 18.41
C TRP A 208 14.90 9.14 17.38
N PHE A 209 15.15 7.96 16.84
CA PHE A 209 14.33 7.39 15.77
C PHE A 209 13.64 6.07 16.16
N GLU A 210 13.52 5.84 17.47
CA GLU A 210 12.88 4.66 18.05
C GLU A 210 11.73 5.06 18.97
N ASP A 211 10.73 4.17 19.09
CA ASP A 211 9.55 4.42 19.95
C ASP A 211 9.89 4.06 21.40
N VAL A 212 10.13 5.06 22.23
CA VAL A 212 10.57 4.86 23.63
C VAL A 212 9.50 5.40 24.58
N GLY A 213 8.80 4.49 25.24
CA GLY A 213 7.70 4.81 26.14
C GLY A 213 8.09 5.79 27.24
N GLY A 214 7.38 6.93 27.31
CA GLY A 214 7.61 8.00 28.29
C GLY A 214 8.72 8.99 27.90
N ILE A 215 9.45 8.74 26.81
CA ILE A 215 10.50 9.64 26.29
C ILE A 215 9.96 10.44 25.11
N ASN A 216 9.42 9.76 24.11
CA ASN A 216 8.89 10.38 22.90
C ASN A 216 7.47 9.94 22.59
N LYS A 217 6.79 10.77 21.79
CA LYS A 217 5.45 10.49 21.26
C LYS A 217 5.51 10.40 19.75
N ARG A 218 5.04 9.28 19.22
CA ARG A 218 5.07 8.99 17.78
C ARG A 218 3.81 9.51 17.09
N SER A 219 4.02 10.18 15.96
CA SER A 219 2.98 10.56 15.02
C SER A 219 3.35 10.12 13.60
N ASN A 220 2.42 9.44 12.93
CA ASN A 220 2.58 9.01 11.53
C ASN A 220 1.88 10.04 10.62
N LEU A 221 2.64 10.69 9.75
CA LEU A 221 2.19 11.83 8.95
C LEU A 221 2.64 11.70 7.49
N THR A 222 2.27 12.68 6.67
CA THR A 222 2.80 12.84 5.33
C THR A 222 3.51 14.18 5.17
N LEU A 223 4.54 14.20 4.33
CA LEU A 223 5.19 15.42 3.87
C LEU A 223 4.87 15.63 2.39
N ASP A 224 3.98 16.58 2.13
CA ASP A 224 3.54 16.94 0.78
C ASP A 224 4.51 17.99 0.19
N ILE A 225 5.21 17.63 -0.89
CA ILE A 225 6.16 18.47 -1.61
C ILE A 225 5.49 19.01 -2.88
N PRO A 226 5.09 20.30 -2.91
CA PRO A 226 4.36 20.87 -4.04
C PRO A 226 5.24 21.05 -5.27
N THR A 227 4.61 21.32 -6.41
CA THR A 227 5.32 21.66 -7.64
C THR A 227 6.09 22.97 -7.47
N ALA A 228 7.36 22.99 -7.84
CA ALA A 228 8.20 24.18 -7.72
C ALA A 228 7.66 25.30 -8.63
N ALA A 229 7.62 26.52 -8.09
CA ALA A 229 7.06 27.67 -8.81
C ALA A 229 7.89 28.09 -10.04
N ASP A 230 9.20 27.80 -10.04
CA ASP A 230 10.13 28.22 -11.09
C ASP A 230 10.31 27.19 -12.22
N ASP A 231 10.13 25.90 -11.93
CA ASP A 231 10.23 24.83 -12.92
C ASP A 231 9.34 23.64 -12.51
N PRO A 232 8.25 23.34 -13.25
CA PRO A 232 7.31 22.28 -12.89
C PRO A 232 7.91 20.87 -12.99
N LYS A 233 9.10 20.69 -13.58
CA LYS A 233 9.87 19.45 -13.52
C LYS A 233 10.22 19.08 -12.07
N TYR A 234 10.39 20.07 -11.21
CA TYR A 234 10.79 19.87 -9.82
C TYR A 234 9.60 20.02 -8.87
N LYS A 235 9.68 19.28 -7.77
CA LYS A 235 8.90 19.48 -6.56
C LYS A 235 9.80 20.14 -5.55
N GLU A 236 9.28 21.11 -4.81
CA GLU A 236 10.06 21.90 -3.87
C GLU A 236 9.25 22.23 -2.62
N LEU A 237 9.90 22.02 -1.48
CA LEU A 237 9.45 22.43 -0.15
C LEU A 237 10.53 23.35 0.41
N ASP A 238 10.15 24.56 0.83
CA ASP A 238 11.08 25.57 1.34
C ASP A 238 10.50 26.18 2.60
N TYR A 239 10.88 25.61 3.75
CA TYR A 239 10.57 26.15 5.07
C TYR A 239 11.88 26.55 5.73
N ASN A 240 11.99 27.82 6.09
CA ASN A 240 13.21 28.36 6.67
C ASN A 240 12.89 29.57 7.56
N TYR A 241 13.92 30.16 8.16
CA TYR A 241 13.80 31.32 9.04
C TYR A 241 12.95 32.46 8.45
N ASN A 242 13.00 32.67 7.13
CA ASN A 242 12.33 33.79 6.45
C ASN A 242 10.82 33.58 6.27
N ASN A 243 10.29 32.38 6.51
CA ASN A 243 8.87 32.07 6.36
C ASN A 243 8.28 31.32 7.56
N GLY A 244 9.01 31.31 8.68
CA GLY A 244 8.53 30.79 9.95
C GLY A 244 8.85 29.33 10.23
N GLY A 245 9.74 28.70 9.45
CA GLY A 245 10.33 27.39 9.73
C GLY A 245 9.41 26.18 9.54
N TYR A 246 9.98 24.98 9.66
CA TYR A 246 9.25 23.73 9.46
C TYR A 246 8.78 23.11 10.79
N PHE A 247 7.47 23.07 11.02
CA PHE A 247 6.89 22.56 12.26
C PHE A 247 5.84 21.49 11.97
N PRO A 248 6.22 20.21 11.80
CA PRO A 248 5.32 19.16 11.29
C PRO A 248 4.17 18.80 12.24
N LEU A 249 4.27 19.18 13.51
CA LEU A 249 3.27 18.90 14.54
C LEU A 249 2.32 20.08 14.80
N ASP A 250 2.61 21.26 14.24
CA ASP A 250 1.85 22.48 14.45
C ASP A 250 1.08 22.90 13.18
N VAL A 251 -0.12 23.43 13.38
CA VAL A 251 -0.86 24.16 12.34
C VAL A 251 -0.56 25.64 12.52
N VAL A 252 0.15 26.22 11.55
CA VAL A 252 0.58 27.62 11.56
C VAL A 252 -0.10 28.40 10.43
N ASP A 253 -0.61 29.59 10.73
CA ASP A 253 -1.12 30.50 9.70
C ASP A 253 0.04 31.03 8.85
N PRO A 254 0.10 30.77 7.54
CA PRO A 254 1.27 31.10 6.73
C PRO A 254 1.50 32.61 6.54
N ALA A 255 0.48 33.45 6.74
CA ALA A 255 0.60 34.89 6.55
C ALA A 255 1.02 35.61 7.85
N SER A 256 0.39 35.23 8.96
CA SER A 256 0.58 35.86 10.26
C SER A 256 1.56 35.11 11.16
N GLN A 257 1.94 33.88 10.80
CA GLN A 257 2.80 32.97 11.55
C GLN A 257 2.28 32.58 12.93
N LYS A 258 1.00 32.78 13.18
CA LYS A 258 0.38 32.43 14.45
C LYS A 258 0.15 30.93 14.51
N TRP A 259 0.48 30.34 15.65
CA TRP A 259 0.04 28.99 15.97
C TRP A 259 -1.50 28.94 16.08
N LEU A 260 -2.12 28.02 15.35
CA LEU A 260 -3.58 27.84 15.29
C LEU A 260 -4.06 26.57 16.02
N GLY A 261 -3.18 25.60 16.20
CA GLY A 261 -3.52 24.31 16.78
C GLY A 261 -2.44 23.26 16.52
N SER A 262 -2.65 22.08 17.06
CA SER A 262 -1.88 20.88 16.72
C SER A 262 -2.43 20.23 15.44
N VAL A 263 -1.58 19.55 14.69
CA VAL A 263 -2.03 18.72 13.56
C VAL A 263 -2.96 17.62 14.08
N GLU A 264 -4.10 17.45 13.43
CA GLU A 264 -5.12 16.48 13.84
C GLU A 264 -4.58 15.04 13.82
N GLY A 265 -4.96 14.24 14.82
CA GLY A 265 -4.54 12.84 14.92
C GLY A 265 -3.10 12.62 15.40
N THR A 266 -2.36 13.68 15.71
CA THR A 266 -1.00 13.56 16.29
C THR A 266 -1.04 13.26 17.79
N ASP A 267 -0.16 12.36 18.23
CA ASP A 267 0.22 12.27 19.64
C ASP A 267 1.47 13.11 19.86
N GLN A 268 1.34 14.15 20.66
CA GLN A 268 2.38 15.11 20.94
C GLN A 268 2.28 15.66 22.37
N PHE A 269 3.34 16.29 22.84
CA PHE A 269 3.44 17.01 24.10
C PHE A 269 2.96 18.46 23.98
N GLY A 270 2.68 18.93 22.75
CA GLY A 270 2.22 20.28 22.45
C GLY A 270 3.39 21.25 22.24
N PRO A 271 3.10 22.52 21.90
CA PRO A 271 4.15 23.50 21.67
C PRO A 271 4.82 23.89 22.99
N GLN A 272 6.12 23.62 23.13
CA GLN A 272 6.90 23.76 24.37
C GLN A 272 8.07 24.75 24.24
N SER A 273 8.15 25.43 23.11
CA SER A 273 9.32 26.21 22.70
C SER A 273 8.90 27.48 21.97
N PHE A 274 9.85 28.41 21.83
CA PHE A 274 9.68 29.61 21.02
C PHE A 274 10.76 29.66 19.96
N SER A 275 10.39 29.82 18.69
CA SER A 275 11.31 29.92 17.55
C SER A 275 12.08 31.26 17.50
N ILE A 276 12.89 31.51 18.54
CA ILE A 276 13.74 32.68 18.73
C ILE A 276 15.07 32.24 19.33
N PHE A 277 16.16 32.94 18.98
CA PHE A 277 17.43 32.75 19.67
C PHE A 277 17.34 33.32 21.09
N CYS A 278 17.33 32.48 22.12
CA CYS A 278 17.22 32.92 23.51
C CYS A 278 18.03 31.99 24.43
N PRO A 279 19.36 32.05 24.35
CA PRO A 279 20.21 31.11 25.06
C PRO A 279 20.20 31.38 26.57
N PRO A 280 20.53 30.36 27.41
CA PRO A 280 20.53 30.44 28.87
C PRO A 280 21.79 31.15 29.42
N TYR A 281 22.15 32.30 28.86
CA TYR A 281 23.23 33.15 29.37
C TYR A 281 22.89 34.62 29.09
N ASN A 282 23.71 35.54 29.60
CA ASN A 282 23.51 36.97 29.33
C ASN A 282 23.89 37.31 27.86
N TYR A 283 22.96 37.08 26.94
CA TYR A 283 23.14 37.39 25.53
C TYR A 283 23.19 38.90 25.29
N GLN A 284 24.37 39.42 24.93
CA GLN A 284 24.63 40.86 24.85
C GLN A 284 23.78 41.60 23.80
N TYR A 285 23.21 40.87 22.82
CA TYR A 285 22.35 41.45 21.78
C TYR A 285 20.86 41.21 22.03
N ALA A 286 20.48 40.62 23.18
CA ALA A 286 19.09 40.26 23.46
C ALA A 286 18.15 41.46 23.36
N SER A 287 18.54 42.64 23.86
CA SER A 287 17.71 43.86 23.82
C SER A 287 17.47 44.42 22.42
N THR A 288 18.35 44.09 21.46
CA THR A 288 18.27 44.53 20.06
C THR A 288 17.91 43.38 19.12
N GLN A 289 17.57 42.22 19.66
CA GLN A 289 17.17 41.07 18.85
C GLN A 289 15.77 41.32 18.30
N ASP A 290 15.68 41.28 16.98
CA ASP A 290 14.42 41.35 16.25
C ASP A 290 14.22 40.08 15.41
N ASP A 291 12.98 39.66 15.25
CA ASP A 291 12.59 38.53 14.40
C ASP A 291 12.74 38.86 12.90
N PHE A 292 12.39 37.92 12.02
CA PHE A 292 12.43 38.11 10.57
C PHE A 292 11.46 39.21 10.07
N LEU A 293 10.44 39.57 10.85
CA LEU A 293 9.49 40.66 10.59
C LEU A 293 9.96 42.02 11.18
N GLY A 294 11.12 42.04 11.84
CA GLY A 294 11.69 43.18 12.54
C GLY A 294 10.89 43.63 13.76
N GLN A 295 10.34 42.67 14.50
CA GLN A 295 9.71 42.86 15.81
C GLN A 295 10.69 42.43 16.90
N ASN A 296 10.80 43.24 17.95
CA ASN A 296 11.73 42.96 19.04
C ASN A 296 11.25 41.80 19.93
N THR A 297 12.07 40.76 20.06
CA THR A 297 11.71 39.53 20.79
C THR A 297 12.24 39.51 22.23
N TYR A 298 12.91 40.58 22.69
CA TYR A 298 13.59 40.61 23.98
C TYR A 298 12.66 40.29 25.16
N ALA A 299 11.50 40.94 25.19
CA ALA A 299 10.54 40.75 26.28
C ALA A 299 9.93 39.35 26.31
N LEU A 300 9.82 38.68 25.16
CA LEU A 300 9.41 37.28 25.07
C LEU A 300 10.53 36.36 25.60
N CYS A 301 11.76 36.59 25.17
CA CYS A 301 12.94 35.84 25.62
C CYS A 301 13.14 35.92 27.15
N LEU A 302 13.01 37.12 27.74
CA LEU A 302 13.10 37.29 29.19
C LEU A 302 12.06 36.46 29.96
N ASP A 303 10.81 36.50 29.53
CA ASP A 303 9.76 35.72 30.18
C ASP A 303 10.02 34.23 29.99
N TRP A 304 10.38 33.80 28.78
CA TRP A 304 10.73 32.41 28.51
C TRP A 304 11.82 31.89 29.45
N LEU A 305 12.94 32.61 29.58
CA LEU A 305 14.02 32.24 30.51
C LEU A 305 13.59 32.27 31.98
N ASN A 306 12.71 33.19 32.36
CA ASN A 306 12.18 33.25 33.73
C ASN A 306 11.38 32.00 34.10
N TYR A 307 10.65 31.41 33.15
CA TYR A 307 9.77 30.24 33.35
C TYR A 307 10.44 28.89 33.06
N GLY A 308 11.77 28.84 32.96
CA GLY A 308 12.52 27.59 32.80
C GLY A 308 13.39 27.55 31.55
N GLY A 309 13.16 28.47 30.61
CA GLY A 309 13.94 28.57 29.38
C GLY A 309 13.75 27.37 28.46
N PRO A 310 14.70 27.13 27.55
CA PRO A 310 14.55 26.14 26.48
C PRO A 310 14.38 24.69 26.95
N ARG A 311 14.90 24.30 28.11
CA ARG A 311 14.91 22.89 28.57
C ARG A 311 13.84 22.52 29.61
N ALA A 312 13.05 23.47 30.08
CA ALA A 312 12.21 23.24 31.27
C ALA A 312 10.80 23.82 31.17
N LEU A 313 10.32 24.09 29.96
CA LEU A 313 9.02 24.70 29.73
C LEU A 313 7.97 23.64 29.36
N THR A 314 6.85 23.61 30.08
CA THR A 314 5.69 22.81 29.68
C THR A 314 4.86 23.54 28.62
N ALA A 315 4.05 22.79 27.85
CA ALA A 315 3.20 23.41 26.83
C ALA A 315 2.19 24.43 27.40
N GLU A 316 1.66 24.18 28.61
CA GLU A 316 0.76 25.11 29.29
C GLU A 316 1.46 26.43 29.67
N GLN A 317 2.70 26.34 30.15
CA GLN A 317 3.51 27.50 30.48
C GLN A 317 3.90 28.28 29.22
N ALA A 318 4.31 27.58 28.16
CA ALA A 318 4.61 28.18 26.86
C ALA A 318 3.40 28.95 26.32
N MET A 319 2.21 28.34 26.35
CA MET A 319 0.98 29.01 25.93
C MET A 319 0.64 30.23 26.80
N THR A 320 0.86 30.16 28.11
CA THR A 320 0.64 31.29 29.03
C THR A 320 1.56 32.48 28.69
N ILE A 321 2.85 32.21 28.46
CA ILE A 321 3.83 33.22 28.06
C ILE A 321 3.45 33.79 26.69
N ALA A 322 3.13 32.93 25.73
CA ALA A 322 2.74 33.33 24.39
C ALA A 322 1.54 34.29 24.42
N ALA A 323 0.48 33.93 25.14
CA ALA A 323 -0.71 34.75 25.30
C ALA A 323 -0.40 36.11 25.96
N SER A 324 0.50 36.13 26.96
CA SER A 324 0.90 37.37 27.65
C SER A 324 1.62 38.38 26.74
N LYS A 325 2.25 37.90 25.65
CA LYS A 325 2.97 38.73 24.67
C LYS A 325 2.16 39.03 23.40
N GLY A 326 0.87 38.68 23.39
CA GLY A 326 -0.01 38.95 22.25
C GLY A 326 0.54 38.32 20.97
N ASN A 327 0.57 39.08 19.87
CA ASN A 327 0.97 38.57 18.55
C ASN A 327 2.38 37.97 18.56
N ILE A 328 3.38 38.64 19.15
CA ILE A 328 4.78 38.17 19.16
C ILE A 328 4.87 36.79 19.82
N GLY A 329 4.18 36.59 20.94
CA GLY A 329 4.21 35.31 21.65
C GLY A 329 3.62 34.16 20.83
N VAL A 330 2.40 34.33 20.34
CA VAL A 330 1.73 33.26 19.54
C VAL A 330 2.35 33.05 18.16
N GLN A 331 3.11 34.03 17.66
CA GLN A 331 3.87 33.92 16.41
C GLN A 331 5.07 32.99 16.55
N HIS A 332 5.67 32.91 17.73
CA HIS A 332 6.86 32.10 17.96
C HIS A 332 6.59 30.79 18.71
N LEU A 333 5.39 30.60 19.28
CA LEU A 333 5.03 29.38 19.99
C LEU A 333 5.03 28.18 19.04
N ARG A 334 5.90 27.18 19.28
CA ARG A 334 6.11 26.01 18.41
C ARG A 334 6.42 24.74 19.18
N ASN A 335 6.25 23.61 18.51
CA ASN A 335 6.76 22.31 18.88
C ASN A 335 8.07 22.03 18.12
N TYR A 336 9.19 22.32 18.75
CA TYR A 336 10.50 22.38 18.11
C TYR A 336 11.32 21.10 18.32
N ASN A 337 11.17 20.42 19.45
CA ASN A 337 11.98 19.27 19.81
C ASN A 337 11.42 18.00 19.18
N PHE A 338 11.77 17.75 17.92
CA PHE A 338 11.33 16.56 17.23
C PHE A 338 12.43 15.92 16.40
N THR A 339 12.24 14.64 16.14
CA THR A 339 12.92 13.94 15.06
C THR A 339 11.91 13.50 14.02
N MET A 340 12.36 13.32 12.79
CA MET A 340 11.55 12.89 11.67
C MET A 340 12.34 11.89 10.83
N MET A 341 11.81 10.69 10.68
CA MET A 341 12.25 9.78 9.62
C MET A 341 11.26 9.90 8.47
N GLY A 342 11.75 10.13 7.26
CA GLY A 342 10.94 10.10 6.06
C GLY A 342 11.37 9.03 5.08
N TYR A 343 10.40 8.54 4.30
CA TYR A 343 10.57 7.43 3.39
C TYR A 343 9.86 7.68 2.05
N ALA A 344 10.54 7.29 0.97
CA ALA A 344 9.99 7.23 -0.37
C ALA A 344 10.42 5.92 -1.05
N ASN A 345 9.50 5.26 -1.74
CA ASN A 345 9.86 4.24 -2.73
C ASN A 345 9.74 4.89 -4.11
N PHE A 346 10.84 5.00 -4.85
CA PHE A 346 10.86 5.69 -6.14
C PHE A 346 11.32 4.76 -7.25
N ARG A 347 10.86 5.03 -8.47
CA ARG A 347 11.20 4.24 -9.64
C ARG A 347 12.29 4.90 -10.44
N TYR A 348 13.34 4.15 -10.76
CA TYR A 348 14.43 4.61 -11.59
C TYR A 348 14.08 4.52 -13.07
N TYR A 349 14.29 5.60 -13.81
CA TYR A 349 14.21 5.61 -15.27
C TYR A 349 15.53 6.07 -15.89
N LYS A 350 16.12 5.20 -16.72
CA LYS A 350 17.40 5.48 -17.41
C LYS A 350 17.27 6.69 -18.33
N ALA A 351 16.11 6.88 -18.96
CA ALA A 351 15.82 8.03 -19.83
C ALA A 351 15.95 9.38 -19.10
N ASN A 352 15.64 9.42 -17.80
CA ASN A 352 15.73 10.61 -16.96
C ASN A 352 17.12 10.79 -16.34
N ASN A 353 18.09 9.94 -16.69
CA ASN A 353 19.41 9.92 -16.08
C ASN A 353 20.51 9.70 -17.13
N THR A 354 20.28 10.21 -18.36
CA THR A 354 21.17 10.04 -19.52
C THR A 354 22.40 10.93 -19.48
N ASP A 355 22.27 12.15 -18.95
CA ASP A 355 23.33 13.15 -18.86
C ASP A 355 23.13 14.11 -17.66
N GLU A 356 24.04 15.08 -17.48
CA GLU A 356 24.00 16.06 -16.37
C GLU A 356 22.82 17.03 -16.44
N LEU A 357 22.21 17.24 -17.62
CA LEU A 357 21.06 18.12 -17.81
C LEU A 357 19.74 17.39 -17.53
N ASN A 358 19.72 16.07 -17.73
CA ASN A 358 18.52 15.27 -17.62
C ASN A 358 18.36 14.57 -16.27
N GLN A 359 19.44 14.38 -15.51
CA GLN A 359 19.48 13.65 -14.23
C GLN A 359 18.39 14.00 -13.20
N GLU A 360 18.01 12.98 -12.45
CA GLU A 360 17.18 13.09 -11.25
C GLU A 360 18.05 13.40 -10.04
N ILE A 361 17.66 14.43 -9.30
CA ILE A 361 18.33 14.88 -8.09
C ILE A 361 17.33 14.92 -6.95
N PHE A 362 17.83 14.60 -5.76
CA PHE A 362 17.17 14.90 -4.49
C PHE A 362 18.11 15.83 -3.72
N GLU A 363 17.80 17.11 -3.76
CA GLU A 363 18.50 18.17 -3.05
C GLU A 363 17.81 18.43 -1.72
N PHE A 364 18.61 18.75 -0.72
CA PHE A 364 18.12 19.23 0.55
C PHE A 364 19.06 20.30 1.13
N ALA A 365 18.53 21.13 2.02
CA ALA A 365 19.34 21.98 2.88
C ALA A 365 18.59 22.20 4.20
N GLY A 366 19.31 22.21 5.31
CA GLY A 366 18.68 22.41 6.60
C GLY A 366 19.65 22.41 7.76
N ASP A 367 19.07 22.60 8.93
CA ASP A 367 19.65 22.47 10.26
C ASP A 367 18.60 21.83 11.18
N ASP A 368 18.95 21.09 12.22
CA ASP A 368 20.31 20.76 12.65
C ASP A 368 20.85 19.53 11.92
N ASP A 369 20.28 18.35 12.13
CA ASP A 369 20.82 17.10 11.60
C ASP A 369 20.04 16.60 10.38
N MET A 370 20.75 16.11 9.37
CA MET A 370 20.18 15.43 8.21
C MET A 370 21.06 14.28 7.71
N TRP A 371 20.47 13.09 7.62
CA TRP A 371 21.09 11.92 6.96
C TRP A 371 20.17 11.40 5.87
N ILE A 372 20.72 11.06 4.70
CA ILE A 372 19.96 10.43 3.61
C ILE A 372 20.61 9.11 3.25
N PHE A 373 19.79 8.08 3.19
CA PHE A 373 20.15 6.73 2.76
C PHE A 373 19.37 6.40 1.50
N VAL A 374 20.03 5.71 0.57
CA VAL A 374 19.36 5.09 -0.58
C VAL A 374 19.67 3.60 -0.54
N ASP A 375 18.63 2.77 -0.65
CA ASP A 375 18.68 1.32 -0.48
C ASP A 375 19.39 0.86 0.82
N GLY A 376 19.21 1.65 1.88
CA GLY A 376 19.81 1.41 3.19
C GLY A 376 21.28 1.82 3.31
N VAL A 377 21.88 2.44 2.28
CA VAL A 377 23.28 2.89 2.27
C VAL A 377 23.34 4.41 2.36
N LEU A 378 24.20 4.92 3.26
CA LEU A 378 24.37 6.35 3.51
C LEU A 378 24.90 7.05 2.25
N ALA A 379 24.13 8.01 1.76
CA ALA A 379 24.46 8.84 0.61
C ALA A 379 24.85 10.27 1.02
N VAL A 380 24.32 10.73 2.17
CA VAL A 380 24.48 12.08 2.71
C VAL A 380 24.60 11.99 4.22
N ASP A 381 25.57 12.69 4.79
CA ASP A 381 25.84 12.72 6.22
C ASP A 381 26.11 14.13 6.70
N LEU A 382 25.07 14.83 7.15
CA LEU A 382 25.13 16.17 7.73
C LEU A 382 24.63 16.13 9.18
N GLY A 383 25.42 15.57 10.09
CA GLY A 383 25.11 15.60 11.52
C GLY A 383 25.56 16.89 12.20
N GLY A 384 25.07 17.14 13.40
CA GLY A 384 25.50 18.19 14.31
C GLY A 384 24.57 19.41 14.35
N THR A 385 24.59 20.16 15.45
CA THR A 385 23.95 21.47 15.51
C THR A 385 24.81 22.45 14.69
N HIS A 386 24.31 22.79 13.52
CA HIS A 386 25.03 23.59 12.54
C HIS A 386 24.08 24.53 11.81
N LEU A 387 24.60 25.59 11.21
CA LEU A 387 23.79 26.44 10.32
C LEU A 387 23.29 25.65 9.11
N ALA A 388 22.21 26.10 8.49
CA ALA A 388 21.67 25.54 7.25
C ALA A 388 22.76 25.05 6.27
N THR A 389 22.86 23.74 6.10
CA THR A 389 23.89 23.07 5.31
C THR A 389 23.26 22.32 4.14
N PRO A 390 23.72 22.53 2.89
CA PRO A 390 23.17 21.86 1.72
C PRO A 390 23.77 20.45 1.49
N GLY A 391 23.00 19.58 0.87
CA GLY A 391 23.51 18.36 0.25
C GLY A 391 22.61 17.83 -0.87
N ILE A 392 23.12 16.83 -1.59
CA ILE A 392 22.49 16.35 -2.82
C ILE A 392 22.73 14.85 -2.99
N VAL A 393 21.67 14.16 -3.37
CA VAL A 393 21.71 12.80 -3.90
C VAL A 393 21.50 12.88 -5.40
N ASN A 394 22.45 12.32 -6.15
CA ASN A 394 22.38 12.23 -7.60
C ASN A 394 22.02 10.80 -8.02
N ILE A 395 20.79 10.60 -8.51
CA ILE A 395 20.26 9.26 -8.83
C ILE A 395 21.07 8.58 -9.94
N ARG A 396 21.57 9.34 -10.91
CA ARG A 396 22.44 8.81 -11.97
C ARG A 396 23.74 8.27 -11.41
N GLU A 397 24.37 9.00 -10.48
CA GLU A 397 25.62 8.56 -9.85
C GLU A 397 25.44 7.29 -9.02
N LEU A 398 24.33 7.19 -8.28
CA LEU A 398 23.97 5.97 -7.55
C LEU A 398 23.75 4.78 -8.50
N ALA A 399 22.95 4.99 -9.55
CA ALA A 399 22.62 3.97 -10.53
C ALA A 399 23.87 3.44 -11.25
N MET A 400 24.76 4.33 -11.71
CA MET A 400 26.00 3.94 -12.41
C MET A 400 26.97 3.13 -11.54
N ASN A 401 26.87 3.27 -10.22
CA ASN A 401 27.73 2.57 -9.26
C ASN A 401 27.03 1.40 -8.56
N ASN A 402 25.84 0.98 -9.03
CA ASN A 402 25.09 -0.11 -8.42
C ASN A 402 24.89 0.08 -6.90
N HIS A 403 24.63 1.32 -6.49
CA HIS A 403 24.35 1.62 -5.08
C HIS A 403 23.17 0.78 -4.58
N GLY A 404 23.30 0.14 -3.42
CA GLY A 404 22.29 -0.78 -2.90
C GLY A 404 22.32 -2.19 -3.50
N CYS A 405 23.22 -2.47 -4.46
CA CYS A 405 23.37 -3.78 -5.12
C CYS A 405 24.73 -4.44 -4.83
N ASN A 406 25.66 -3.77 -4.14
CA ASN A 406 26.98 -4.33 -3.85
C ASN A 406 26.92 -5.33 -2.69
N ALA A 407 27.81 -6.33 -2.72
CA ALA A 407 27.89 -7.33 -1.65
C ALA A 407 28.17 -6.68 -0.28
N GLY A 408 27.31 -6.97 0.69
CA GLY A 408 27.39 -6.42 2.06
C GLY A 408 26.52 -5.18 2.29
N GLU A 409 25.93 -4.58 1.25
CA GLU A 409 24.94 -3.52 1.41
C GLU A 409 23.59 -4.07 1.88
N PRO A 410 22.80 -3.33 2.69
CA PRO A 410 21.65 -3.88 3.42
C PRO A 410 20.58 -4.51 2.54
N LEU A 411 20.29 -3.89 1.39
CA LEU A 411 19.22 -4.34 0.51
C LEU A 411 19.71 -5.07 -0.75
N ALA A 412 21.00 -5.38 -0.88
CA ALA A 412 21.56 -5.97 -2.10
C ALA A 412 20.89 -7.26 -2.55
N ALA A 413 20.63 -8.20 -1.62
CA ALA A 413 19.95 -9.45 -1.96
C ALA A 413 18.50 -9.23 -2.40
N VAL A 414 17.81 -8.27 -1.81
CA VAL A 414 16.42 -7.92 -2.12
C VAL A 414 16.33 -7.21 -3.46
N GLN A 415 17.23 -6.26 -3.72
CA GLN A 415 17.30 -5.56 -5.00
C GLN A 415 17.66 -6.53 -6.13
N GLN A 416 18.56 -7.48 -5.88
CA GLN A 416 18.90 -8.53 -6.84
C GLN A 416 17.70 -9.44 -7.15
N SER A 417 16.94 -9.86 -6.13
CA SER A 417 15.78 -10.75 -6.31
C SER A 417 14.62 -10.07 -7.04
N LYS A 418 14.48 -8.75 -6.88
CA LYS A 418 13.53 -7.91 -7.61
C LYS A 418 14.01 -7.51 -9.01
N GLY A 419 15.21 -7.93 -9.43
CA GLY A 419 15.77 -7.63 -10.74
C GLY A 419 16.23 -6.18 -10.91
N ALA A 420 16.47 -5.44 -9.81
CA ALA A 420 16.91 -4.05 -9.84
C ALA A 420 18.42 -3.89 -10.15
N CYS A 421 19.21 -4.95 -9.97
CA CYS A 421 20.66 -4.92 -10.15
C CYS A 421 21.08 -5.50 -11.51
N ALA A 422 21.69 -4.68 -12.38
CA ALA A 422 22.27 -5.10 -13.65
C ALA A 422 23.80 -4.91 -13.67
N ALA A 423 24.46 -5.44 -14.70
CA ALA A 423 25.91 -5.37 -14.82
C ALA A 423 26.43 -3.95 -15.05
N ASP A 424 25.63 -3.07 -15.65
CA ASP A 424 25.97 -1.68 -15.99
C ASP A 424 25.26 -0.64 -15.10
N GLY A 425 24.68 -1.07 -13.97
CA GLY A 425 23.97 -0.20 -13.04
C GLY A 425 22.58 -0.70 -12.69
N TRP A 426 21.73 0.19 -12.19
CA TRP A 426 20.32 -0.13 -11.94
C TRP A 426 19.55 -0.45 -13.23
N THR A 427 18.65 -1.44 -13.14
CA THR A 427 17.76 -1.83 -14.23
C THR A 427 16.73 -0.74 -14.52
N ASP A 428 16.45 -0.43 -15.79
CA ASP A 428 15.41 0.55 -16.13
C ASP A 428 14.03 0.12 -15.58
N GLY A 429 13.35 1.01 -14.88
CA GLY A 429 12.07 0.75 -14.23
C GLY A 429 12.15 -0.01 -12.90
N SER A 430 13.32 -0.16 -12.28
CA SER A 430 13.47 -0.74 -10.94
C SER A 430 13.03 0.21 -9.83
N TRP A 431 12.65 -0.35 -8.68
CA TRP A 431 12.22 0.38 -7.48
C TRP A 431 13.36 0.48 -6.46
N HIS A 432 13.54 1.67 -5.90
CA HIS A 432 14.60 2.01 -4.96
C HIS A 432 14.04 2.75 -3.74
N HIS A 433 14.70 2.58 -2.61
CA HIS A 433 14.22 3.06 -1.32
C HIS A 433 15.03 4.27 -0.86
N LEU A 434 14.39 5.42 -0.67
CA LEU A 434 15.01 6.62 -0.09
C LEU A 434 14.51 6.79 1.34
N HIS A 435 15.45 6.90 2.28
CA HIS A 435 15.19 7.25 3.66
C HIS A 435 15.92 8.53 3.99
N PHE A 436 15.28 9.43 4.72
CA PHE A 436 15.97 10.54 5.34
C PHE A 436 15.63 10.61 6.82
N PHE A 437 16.59 11.07 7.62
CA PHE A 437 16.49 11.20 9.06
C PHE A 437 16.88 12.62 9.42
N TYR A 438 15.96 13.33 10.04
CA TYR A 438 16.08 14.73 10.41
C TYR A 438 15.87 14.88 11.92
N ALA A 439 16.68 15.68 12.59
CA ALA A 439 16.47 16.03 13.99
C ALA A 439 16.65 17.54 14.16
N ASP A 440 15.68 18.17 14.81
CA ASP A 440 15.70 19.58 15.12
C ASP A 440 15.98 19.75 16.61
N ARG A 441 17.11 20.38 16.96
CA ARG A 441 17.64 20.31 18.34
C ARG A 441 17.65 21.64 19.05
N GLN A 442 17.53 22.76 18.35
CA GLN A 442 17.68 24.09 18.96
C GLN A 442 16.71 25.13 18.44
N SER A 443 15.99 25.80 19.34
CA SER A 443 14.89 26.71 19.03
C SER A 443 15.21 27.98 18.20
N ASP A 444 16.41 28.16 17.65
CA ASP A 444 16.80 29.39 16.96
C ASP A 444 16.30 29.47 15.51
N GLY A 445 15.86 28.37 14.92
CA GLY A 445 15.02 28.35 13.72
C GLY A 445 15.11 27.04 12.91
N SER A 446 13.96 26.45 12.59
CA SER A 446 13.88 25.15 11.89
C SER A 446 13.96 25.36 10.38
N ASN A 447 15.06 24.94 9.73
CA ASN A 447 15.20 25.04 8.28
C ASN A 447 15.11 23.65 7.62
N LEU A 448 14.11 23.48 6.77
CA LEU A 448 13.94 22.33 5.90
C LEU A 448 13.65 22.78 4.48
N TYR A 449 14.65 22.62 3.62
CA TYR A 449 14.52 22.73 2.18
C TYR A 449 14.66 21.36 1.54
N ILE A 450 13.74 21.01 0.65
CA ILE A 450 13.81 19.81 -0.19
C ILE A 450 13.46 20.22 -1.63
N ARG A 451 14.26 19.78 -2.59
CA ARG A 451 13.92 19.89 -4.01
C ARG A 451 14.24 18.59 -4.74
N ALA A 452 13.25 18.05 -5.45
CA ALA A 452 13.38 16.76 -6.12
C ALA A 452 12.70 16.75 -7.49
N ASN A 453 13.19 15.94 -8.42
CA ASN A 453 12.53 15.67 -9.70
C ASN A 453 12.42 14.16 -9.99
N LEU A 454 12.23 13.35 -8.94
CA LEU A 454 11.99 11.92 -9.06
C LEU A 454 10.74 11.68 -9.92
N ALA A 455 10.87 10.91 -11.00
CA ALA A 455 9.79 10.80 -11.98
C ALA A 455 8.58 9.98 -11.51
N GLU A 456 8.79 9.01 -10.64
CA GLU A 456 7.70 8.21 -10.07
C GLU A 456 8.03 7.85 -8.63
N VAL A 457 7.10 8.17 -7.72
CA VAL A 457 7.14 7.81 -6.30
C VAL A 457 5.89 6.99 -6.02
N ALA A 458 6.05 5.89 -5.30
CA ALA A 458 4.95 5.02 -4.90
C ALA A 458 3.93 5.80 -4.06
N ALA A 459 2.69 5.29 -4.03
CA ALA A 459 1.67 5.88 -3.17
C ALA A 459 2.10 5.80 -1.69
N SER A 460 1.90 6.90 -0.97
CA SER A 460 2.18 7.00 0.47
C SER A 460 1.28 6.05 1.27
N ALA A 461 1.88 5.36 2.24
CA ALA A 461 1.20 4.47 3.17
C ALA A 461 0.38 5.23 4.24
N TYR A 462 0.70 6.50 4.47
CA TYR A 462 0.01 7.41 5.38
C TYR A 462 -0.83 8.48 4.64
N GLY A 463 -0.89 8.41 3.31
CA GLY A 463 -1.56 9.38 2.44
C GLY A 463 -3.04 9.08 2.21
N GLN A 464 -3.61 9.69 1.17
CA GLN A 464 -4.98 9.38 0.77
C GLN A 464 -5.10 7.91 0.35
N PRO A 465 -6.22 7.22 0.67
CA PRO A 465 -6.43 5.85 0.25
C PRO A 465 -6.48 5.69 -1.26
N ARG A 466 -5.65 4.79 -1.81
CA ARG A 466 -5.65 4.43 -3.23
C ARG A 466 -5.79 2.92 -3.36
N ILE A 467 -6.69 2.46 -4.23
CA ILE A 467 -6.75 1.05 -4.58
C ILE A 467 -5.57 0.78 -5.52
N LEU A 468 -4.63 -0.05 -5.05
CA LEU A 468 -3.42 -0.41 -5.80
C LEU A 468 -3.73 -1.54 -6.78
N GLU A 469 -4.42 -2.57 -6.31
CA GLU A 469 -4.92 -3.68 -7.12
C GLU A 469 -6.06 -4.40 -6.40
N ALA A 470 -6.70 -5.34 -7.10
CA ALA A 470 -7.76 -6.17 -6.57
C ALA A 470 -7.66 -7.63 -7.04
N GLU A 471 -8.18 -8.54 -6.25
CA GLU A 471 -8.27 -9.97 -6.54
C GLU A 471 -9.70 -10.45 -6.33
N LEU A 472 -10.17 -11.33 -7.22
CA LEU A 472 -11.49 -11.93 -7.13
C LEU A 472 -11.35 -13.38 -6.69
N VAL A 473 -12.14 -13.78 -5.69
CA VAL A 473 -12.20 -15.16 -5.20
C VAL A 473 -13.62 -15.68 -5.35
N LYS A 474 -13.81 -16.69 -6.18
CA LYS A 474 -15.11 -17.37 -6.29
C LYS A 474 -15.29 -18.32 -5.10
N ASN A 475 -16.27 -18.05 -4.24
CA ASN A 475 -16.58 -18.91 -3.11
C ASN A 475 -17.44 -20.13 -3.50
N ASP A 476 -17.63 -21.04 -2.55
CA ASP A 476 -18.38 -22.30 -2.73
C ASP A 476 -19.84 -22.09 -3.17
N ALA A 477 -20.45 -20.94 -2.86
CA ALA A 477 -21.79 -20.59 -3.30
C ALA A 477 -21.83 -20.05 -4.76
N GLY A 478 -20.66 -19.87 -5.39
CA GLY A 478 -20.51 -19.32 -6.72
C GLY A 478 -20.46 -17.79 -6.78
N ASN A 479 -20.44 -17.10 -5.64
CA ASN A 479 -20.31 -15.65 -5.56
C ASN A 479 -18.84 -15.22 -5.55
N PHE A 480 -18.56 -14.02 -6.05
CA PHE A 480 -17.21 -13.44 -6.03
C PHE A 480 -17.04 -12.56 -4.80
N ASP A 481 -16.09 -12.94 -3.97
CA ASP A 481 -15.55 -12.11 -2.90
C ASP A 481 -14.39 -11.29 -3.49
N THR A 482 -14.44 -9.98 -3.33
CA THR A 482 -13.41 -9.09 -3.88
C THR A 482 -12.47 -8.67 -2.77
N TYR A 483 -11.18 -8.89 -2.96
CA TYR A 483 -10.14 -8.38 -2.08
C TYR A 483 -9.47 -7.19 -2.76
N ILE A 484 -9.52 -6.02 -2.14
CA ILE A 484 -8.78 -4.85 -2.62
C ILE A 484 -7.55 -4.65 -1.75
N TYR A 485 -6.47 -4.18 -2.36
CA TYR A 485 -5.23 -3.81 -1.69
C TYR A 485 -5.08 -2.30 -1.77
N VAL A 486 -5.04 -1.64 -0.61
CA VAL A 486 -5.11 -0.19 -0.48
C VAL A 486 -3.76 0.34 0.01
N SER A 487 -3.32 1.48 -0.52
CA SER A 487 -2.06 2.13 -0.13
C SER A 487 -1.98 2.45 1.36
N SER A 488 -3.03 3.08 1.90
CA SER A 488 -3.13 3.49 3.29
C SER A 488 -4.28 2.79 4.01
N GLN A 489 -4.11 2.49 5.30
CA GLN A 489 -5.20 1.93 6.10
C GLN A 489 -6.36 2.94 6.16
N LEU A 490 -7.58 2.49 5.92
CA LEU A 490 -8.81 3.28 6.06
C LEU A 490 -9.12 3.54 7.54
N SER A 491 -9.75 4.68 7.84
CA SER A 491 -10.21 4.99 9.19
C SER A 491 -11.34 4.05 9.63
N ASP A 492 -11.42 3.78 10.94
CA ASP A 492 -12.50 2.96 11.50
C ASP A 492 -13.88 3.57 11.20
N GLU A 493 -13.98 4.90 11.21
CA GLU A 493 -15.18 5.62 10.81
C GLU A 493 -15.59 5.34 9.36
N THR A 494 -14.63 5.38 8.42
CA THR A 494 -14.88 5.04 7.01
C THR A 494 -15.42 3.61 6.88
N VAL A 495 -14.77 2.64 7.51
CA VAL A 495 -15.17 1.23 7.45
C VAL A 495 -16.57 1.04 8.06
N ASN A 496 -16.86 1.68 9.19
CA ASN A 496 -18.16 1.61 9.85
C ASN A 496 -19.27 2.25 9.01
N LEU A 497 -19.00 3.39 8.37
CA LEU A 497 -19.95 4.06 7.49
C LEU A 497 -20.28 3.24 6.25
N ILE A 498 -19.29 2.59 5.62
CA ILE A 498 -19.52 1.71 4.45
C ILE A 498 -20.46 0.57 4.84
N ASN A 499 -20.20 -0.09 5.99
CA ASN A 499 -21.05 -1.18 6.46
C ASN A 499 -22.45 -0.72 6.87
N ALA A 500 -22.55 0.42 7.56
CA ALA A 500 -23.84 0.98 7.99
C ALA A 500 -24.71 1.40 6.80
N ALA A 501 -24.10 1.80 5.69
CA ALA A 501 -24.81 2.13 4.47
C ALA A 501 -25.50 0.92 3.83
N ASN A 502 -24.99 -0.31 4.02
CA ASN A 502 -25.54 -1.56 3.49
C ASN A 502 -26.06 -1.45 2.05
N GLY A 503 -25.20 -0.96 1.16
CA GLY A 503 -25.48 -0.83 -0.28
C GLY A 503 -26.23 0.44 -0.71
N GLN A 504 -26.48 1.41 0.19
CA GLN A 504 -27.11 2.69 -0.16
C GLN A 504 -26.15 3.69 -0.82
N TYR A 505 -24.84 3.56 -0.58
CA TYR A 505 -23.81 4.42 -1.16
C TYR A 505 -22.83 3.62 -2.00
N PHE A 506 -22.13 4.33 -2.90
CA PHE A 506 -21.18 3.78 -3.85
C PHE A 506 -19.77 4.30 -3.56
N PRO A 507 -19.11 3.83 -2.47
CA PRO A 507 -17.79 4.33 -2.08
C PRO A 507 -16.67 3.85 -3.03
N ILE A 508 -16.95 2.90 -3.93
CA ILE A 508 -16.00 2.37 -4.90
C ILE A 508 -16.65 2.33 -6.28
N LEU A 509 -16.00 2.96 -7.26
CA LEU A 509 -16.35 2.90 -8.67
C LEU A 509 -15.54 1.81 -9.38
N THR A 510 -16.05 1.33 -10.51
CA THR A 510 -15.40 0.33 -11.35
C THR A 510 -15.49 0.73 -12.81
N LYS A 511 -14.36 0.70 -13.52
CA LYS A 511 -14.30 0.85 -14.97
C LYS A 511 -14.16 -0.50 -15.63
N ARG A 512 -15.06 -0.79 -16.57
CA ARG A 512 -15.03 -1.96 -17.45
C ARG A 512 -15.08 -1.49 -18.89
N GLY A 513 -13.93 -1.51 -19.58
CA GLY A 513 -13.81 -0.90 -20.89
C GLY A 513 -14.18 0.59 -20.85
N MET A 514 -15.30 0.96 -21.49
CA MET A 514 -15.84 2.34 -21.47
C MET A 514 -16.98 2.54 -20.44
N ASP A 515 -17.47 1.46 -19.83
CA ASP A 515 -18.57 1.53 -18.87
C ASP A 515 -18.03 1.91 -17.48
N THR A 516 -18.80 2.76 -16.78
CA THR A 516 -18.60 3.04 -15.35
C THR A 516 -19.71 2.36 -14.57
N LEU A 517 -19.31 1.50 -13.64
CA LEU A 517 -20.14 0.76 -12.71
C LEU A 517 -19.76 1.19 -11.29
N ALA A 518 -20.54 0.77 -10.30
CA ALA A 518 -20.21 1.04 -8.90
C ALA A 518 -20.52 -0.14 -7.98
N TYR A 519 -19.71 -0.32 -6.94
CA TYR A 519 -19.95 -1.36 -5.95
C TYR A 519 -21.11 -1.01 -5.02
N GLN A 520 -22.17 -1.82 -5.05
CA GLN A 520 -23.12 -1.92 -3.96
C GLN A 520 -22.53 -2.85 -2.89
N ILE A 521 -21.94 -2.24 -1.87
CA ILE A 521 -21.24 -2.96 -0.81
C ILE A 521 -22.21 -3.36 0.30
N THR A 522 -22.36 -4.66 0.55
CA THR A 522 -23.17 -5.24 1.63
C THR A 522 -22.32 -5.75 2.80
N GLY A 523 -21.01 -5.81 2.62
CA GLY A 523 -20.05 -6.06 3.68
C GLY A 523 -18.67 -5.57 3.30
N PHE A 524 -17.98 -4.94 4.24
CA PHE A 524 -16.65 -4.38 4.03
C PHE A 524 -15.80 -4.57 5.28
N LYS A 525 -14.70 -5.31 5.19
CA LYS A 525 -13.87 -5.57 6.37
C LYS A 525 -12.39 -5.46 6.06
N TYR A 526 -11.64 -4.89 7.00
CA TYR A 526 -10.20 -5.00 7.01
C TYR A 526 -9.80 -6.46 7.29
N VAL A 527 -8.82 -6.96 6.55
CA VAL A 527 -8.30 -8.33 6.71
C VAL A 527 -6.94 -8.28 7.38
N GLN A 528 -5.93 -7.75 6.67
CA GLN A 528 -4.54 -7.70 7.13
C GLN A 528 -3.71 -6.72 6.29
N ARG A 529 -2.49 -6.41 6.73
CA ARG A 529 -1.47 -5.74 5.91
C ARG A 529 -0.68 -6.80 5.15
N THR A 530 -0.36 -6.53 3.90
CA THR A 530 0.43 -7.41 3.01
C THR A 530 1.51 -6.58 2.30
N ALA A 531 2.43 -7.24 1.59
CA ALA A 531 3.40 -6.57 0.71
C ALA A 531 2.73 -5.73 -0.42
N LYS A 532 1.47 -6.04 -0.77
CA LYS A 532 0.66 -5.33 -1.77
C LYS A 532 -0.09 -4.12 -1.20
N GLY A 533 -0.09 -3.94 0.12
CA GLY A 533 -0.85 -2.90 0.84
C GLY A 533 -1.81 -3.48 1.88
N TYR A 534 -2.71 -2.63 2.38
CA TYR A 534 -3.75 -3.01 3.34
C TYR A 534 -4.90 -3.72 2.62
N SER A 535 -5.16 -4.98 2.96
CA SER A 535 -6.20 -5.79 2.34
C SER A 535 -7.56 -5.55 3.00
N TYR A 536 -8.58 -5.35 2.17
CA TYR A 536 -9.98 -5.30 2.55
C TYR A 536 -10.80 -6.29 1.72
N GLU A 537 -11.67 -7.05 2.37
CA GLU A 537 -12.67 -7.88 1.71
C GLU A 537 -13.95 -7.06 1.49
N ILE A 538 -14.44 -7.08 0.26
CA ILE A 538 -15.71 -6.52 -0.19
C ILE A 538 -16.66 -7.67 -0.49
N LYS A 539 -17.81 -7.66 0.18
CA LYS A 539 -19.01 -8.41 -0.20
C LYS A 539 -19.96 -7.44 -0.90
N GLY A 540 -20.41 -7.80 -2.09
CA GLY A 540 -21.28 -6.93 -2.88
C GLY A 540 -21.34 -7.32 -4.35
N LYS A 541 -22.05 -6.50 -5.12
CA LYS A 541 -22.19 -6.61 -6.58
C LYS A 541 -21.96 -5.24 -7.20
N LEU A 542 -21.69 -5.21 -8.50
CA LEU A 542 -21.59 -3.98 -9.28
C LEU A 542 -22.98 -3.57 -9.76
N CYS A 543 -23.31 -2.29 -9.65
CA CYS A 543 -24.50 -1.69 -10.23
C CYS A 543 -24.15 -0.93 -11.49
N LYS A 544 -24.99 -1.08 -12.51
CA LYS A 544 -24.90 -0.29 -13.74
C LYS A 544 -25.59 1.07 -13.64
N ASP A 545 -26.55 1.19 -12.72
CA ASP A 545 -27.32 2.41 -12.48
C ASP A 545 -27.45 2.69 -10.98
N ALA A 546 -27.77 3.94 -10.63
CA ALA A 546 -27.87 4.40 -9.23
C ALA A 546 -28.96 3.70 -8.40
N LEU A 547 -29.94 3.06 -9.06
CA LEU A 547 -31.01 2.31 -8.41
C LEU A 547 -30.65 0.83 -8.24
N CYS A 548 -29.48 0.40 -8.74
CA CYS A 548 -29.04 -1.00 -8.76
C CYS A 548 -30.06 -1.96 -9.37
N THR A 549 -30.70 -1.56 -10.48
CA THR A 549 -31.69 -2.44 -11.14
C THR A 549 -31.05 -3.53 -12.01
N ASP A 550 -29.83 -3.31 -12.50
CA ASP A 550 -28.98 -4.27 -13.21
C ASP A 550 -27.73 -4.53 -12.35
N LEU A 551 -27.66 -5.74 -11.75
CA LEU A 551 -26.56 -6.20 -10.93
C LEU A 551 -25.57 -7.03 -11.74
N ARG A 552 -24.27 -6.78 -11.55
CA ARG A 552 -23.19 -7.45 -12.26
C ARG A 552 -22.16 -8.02 -11.30
N ASN A 553 -21.56 -9.14 -11.70
CA ASN A 553 -20.37 -9.65 -11.03
C ASN A 553 -19.14 -8.84 -11.43
N PRO A 554 -18.16 -8.66 -10.53
CA PRO A 554 -16.86 -8.14 -10.90
C PRO A 554 -16.14 -9.09 -11.85
N ALA A 555 -15.23 -8.55 -12.66
CA ALA A 555 -14.54 -9.27 -13.73
C ALA A 555 -13.03 -8.99 -13.73
N PHE A 556 -12.28 -9.91 -14.34
CA PHE A 556 -10.88 -9.65 -14.71
C PHE A 556 -10.83 -8.51 -15.74
N GLY A 557 -9.86 -7.60 -15.61
CA GLY A 557 -9.78 -6.38 -16.44
C GLY A 557 -10.58 -5.19 -15.92
N ASP A 558 -11.43 -5.37 -14.91
CA ASP A 558 -12.00 -4.25 -14.16
C ASP A 558 -10.89 -3.42 -13.51
N SER A 559 -11.10 -2.10 -13.44
CA SER A 559 -10.27 -1.21 -12.62
C SER A 559 -11.13 -0.51 -11.58
N LEU A 560 -10.68 -0.48 -10.32
CA LEU A 560 -11.44 0.02 -9.19
C LEU A 560 -10.82 1.30 -8.64
N ALA A 561 -11.64 2.25 -8.20
CA ALA A 561 -11.19 3.46 -7.51
C ALA A 561 -12.14 3.83 -6.38
N PHE A 562 -11.64 4.45 -5.30
CA PHE A 562 -12.52 5.07 -4.32
C PHE A 562 -13.27 6.25 -4.93
N ASN A 563 -14.56 6.33 -4.63
CA ASN A 563 -15.41 7.46 -5.00
C ASN A 563 -15.21 8.60 -3.99
N HIS A 564 -15.37 9.85 -4.43
CA HIS A 564 -15.23 11.00 -3.55
C HIS A 564 -16.23 12.11 -3.89
N PRO A 565 -16.66 12.90 -2.89
CA PRO A 565 -17.56 14.02 -3.09
C PRO A 565 -16.79 15.20 -3.70
N ALA A 566 -16.60 15.20 -5.01
CA ALA A 566 -16.24 16.41 -5.74
C ALA A 566 -17.41 16.84 -6.63
N ASN A 567 -17.46 18.13 -6.97
CA ASN A 567 -18.20 18.64 -8.12
C ASN A 567 -17.53 18.08 -9.39
N ASP A 568 -17.57 16.76 -9.55
CA ASP A 568 -16.86 16.04 -10.59
C ASP A 568 -17.40 16.48 -11.94
N VAL A 569 -16.52 17.02 -12.78
CA VAL A 569 -16.87 17.57 -14.09
C VAL A 569 -17.10 16.42 -15.08
N ASP A 570 -16.79 15.17 -14.71
CA ASP A 570 -17.06 13.99 -15.50
C ASP A 570 -18.54 13.55 -15.34
N PRO A 571 -19.41 13.80 -16.33
CA PRO A 571 -20.82 13.45 -16.26
C PRO A 571 -21.04 11.93 -16.12
N VAL A 572 -20.06 11.09 -16.47
CA VAL A 572 -20.18 9.63 -16.37
C VAL A 572 -20.10 9.15 -14.93
N ASN A 573 -19.24 9.73 -14.09
CA ASN A 573 -19.13 9.38 -12.66
C ASN A 573 -20.29 9.95 -11.84
N SER A 574 -20.88 11.07 -12.30
CA SER A 574 -21.94 11.79 -11.59
C SER A 574 -23.21 10.97 -11.35
N ILE A 575 -23.44 9.88 -12.10
CA ILE A 575 -24.58 8.98 -11.89
C ILE A 575 -24.48 8.23 -10.55
N PHE A 576 -23.26 8.02 -10.05
CA PHE A 576 -22.99 7.39 -8.76
C PHE A 576 -22.46 8.42 -7.75
N ALA A 577 -22.87 9.69 -7.87
CA ALA A 577 -22.43 10.76 -6.99
C ALA A 577 -22.54 10.33 -5.52
N SER A 578 -21.39 10.24 -4.85
CA SER A 578 -21.32 9.85 -3.45
C SER A 578 -21.28 11.10 -2.58
N VAL A 579 -22.15 11.16 -1.57
CA VAL A 579 -22.04 12.13 -0.46
C VAL A 579 -21.08 11.64 0.62
N MET A 580 -20.61 10.40 0.52
CA MET A 580 -19.68 9.79 1.46
C MET A 580 -18.24 10.08 1.05
N GLN A 581 -17.45 10.58 2.00
CA GLN A 581 -16.01 10.78 1.86
C GLN A 581 -15.25 9.63 2.53
N VAL A 582 -14.23 9.13 1.84
CA VAL A 582 -13.36 8.03 2.31
C VAL A 582 -12.10 8.64 2.90
N PHE A 583 -11.74 8.25 4.12
CA PHE A 583 -10.56 8.75 4.82
C PHE A 583 -9.59 7.63 5.17
N SER A 584 -8.29 7.92 5.10
CA SER A 584 -7.26 7.12 5.75
C SER A 584 -7.34 7.25 7.27
N LYS A 585 -6.69 6.35 7.98
CA LYS A 585 -6.53 6.38 9.44
C LYS A 585 -5.78 7.62 9.94
N THR A 586 -4.98 8.24 9.07
CA THR A 586 -4.26 9.51 9.30
C THR A 586 -5.08 10.75 8.93
N GLY A 587 -6.36 10.58 8.59
CA GLY A 587 -7.29 11.69 8.30
C GLY A 587 -7.18 12.26 6.87
N LYS A 588 -6.42 11.62 5.97
CA LYS A 588 -6.31 12.07 4.57
C LYS A 588 -7.51 11.58 3.78
N ALA A 589 -8.25 12.51 3.19
CA ALA A 589 -9.39 12.20 2.36
C ALA A 589 -8.99 11.79 0.94
N VAL A 590 -9.78 10.93 0.31
CA VAL A 590 -9.73 10.72 -1.14
C VAL A 590 -10.24 11.98 -1.85
N ASP A 591 -9.43 12.51 -2.77
CA ASP A 591 -9.75 13.72 -3.54
C ASP A 591 -9.60 13.56 -5.06
N THR A 592 -9.06 12.42 -5.49
CA THR A 592 -8.74 12.11 -6.88
C THR A 592 -8.91 10.62 -7.14
N TYR A 593 -9.40 10.26 -8.34
CA TYR A 593 -9.49 8.85 -8.72
C TYR A 593 -8.14 8.23 -9.04
N HIS A 594 -7.83 7.15 -8.34
CA HIS A 594 -6.71 6.25 -8.64
C HIS A 594 -7.26 4.86 -8.93
N TRP A 595 -7.13 4.43 -10.20
CA TRP A 595 -7.70 3.20 -10.71
C TRP A 595 -6.71 2.03 -10.57
N GLY A 596 -6.98 1.13 -9.63
CA GLY A 596 -6.22 -0.11 -9.43
C GLY A 596 -6.83 -1.28 -10.20
N PRO A 597 -6.04 -2.08 -10.94
CA PRO A 597 -6.56 -3.17 -11.75
C PRO A 597 -6.94 -4.40 -10.92
N VAL A 598 -7.90 -5.19 -11.41
CA VAL A 598 -8.10 -6.57 -10.97
C VAL A 598 -7.00 -7.44 -11.60
N THR A 599 -6.09 -7.95 -10.80
CA THR A 599 -4.89 -8.67 -11.28
C THR A 599 -5.02 -10.18 -11.24
N THR A 600 -5.93 -10.72 -10.41
CA THR A 600 -6.10 -12.17 -10.26
C THR A 600 -7.57 -12.55 -10.08
N VAL A 601 -7.97 -13.67 -10.68
CA VAL A 601 -9.23 -14.36 -10.39
C VAL A 601 -8.90 -15.78 -9.94
N THR A 602 -9.25 -16.11 -8.69
CA THR A 602 -9.05 -17.43 -8.09
C THR A 602 -10.39 -18.13 -7.94
N MET A 603 -10.45 -19.39 -8.37
CA MET A 603 -11.62 -20.24 -8.23
C MET A 603 -11.57 -21.02 -6.90
N SER A 604 -12.72 -21.41 -6.34
CA SER A 604 -12.76 -22.21 -5.11
C SER A 604 -11.91 -23.49 -5.22
N GLN A 605 -11.37 -23.94 -4.09
CA GLN A 605 -10.63 -25.21 -3.96
C GLN A 605 -11.54 -26.42 -3.72
N SER A 606 -12.84 -26.18 -3.50
CA SER A 606 -13.88 -27.20 -3.31
C SER A 606 -15.07 -26.94 -4.22
N THR A 607 -15.83 -27.99 -4.46
CA THR A 607 -17.04 -27.95 -5.29
C THR A 607 -18.25 -28.29 -4.43
N THR A 608 -19.23 -27.39 -4.39
CA THR A 608 -20.44 -27.60 -3.59
C THR A 608 -21.27 -28.75 -4.14
N ILE A 609 -21.49 -29.77 -3.30
CA ILE A 609 -22.40 -30.88 -3.59
C ILE A 609 -23.80 -30.49 -3.09
N VAL A 610 -24.74 -30.38 -4.02
CA VAL A 610 -26.15 -30.05 -3.77
C VAL A 610 -26.97 -31.34 -3.74
N PRO A 611 -27.54 -31.73 -2.59
CA PRO A 611 -28.46 -32.88 -2.52
C PRO A 611 -29.75 -32.54 -3.27
N ALA A 612 -30.07 -33.31 -4.32
CA ALA A 612 -31.26 -33.08 -5.14
C ALA A 612 -32.51 -33.81 -4.62
N ASP A 613 -32.33 -34.66 -3.62
CA ASP A 613 -33.34 -35.54 -3.07
C ASP A 613 -34.09 -34.93 -1.86
N THR A 614 -35.41 -34.80 -2.01
CA THR A 614 -36.30 -34.10 -1.07
C THR A 614 -37.29 -35.02 -0.35
N THR A 615 -37.33 -36.32 -0.65
CA THR A 615 -38.30 -37.27 -0.08
C THR A 615 -37.70 -38.62 0.24
N ILE A 616 -38.31 -39.34 1.19
CA ILE A 616 -37.92 -40.71 1.55
C ILE A 616 -38.74 -41.76 0.79
N ASP A 617 -39.94 -41.41 0.34
CA ASP A 617 -40.84 -42.31 -0.38
C ASP A 617 -40.45 -42.33 -1.86
N ARG A 618 -40.11 -43.51 -2.38
CA ARG A 618 -39.60 -43.65 -3.75
C ARG A 618 -40.46 -44.54 -4.64
N PRO A 619 -40.62 -44.17 -5.93
CA PRO A 619 -41.22 -45.03 -6.93
C PRO A 619 -40.45 -46.35 -7.11
N PRO A 620 -41.08 -47.37 -7.71
CA PRO A 620 -40.41 -48.62 -8.05
C PRO A 620 -39.16 -48.42 -8.93
N PHE A 621 -38.12 -49.22 -8.65
CA PHE A 621 -36.92 -49.33 -9.47
C PHE A 621 -36.91 -50.67 -10.20
N ASP A 622 -36.68 -50.62 -11.52
CA ASP A 622 -36.57 -51.79 -12.39
C ASP A 622 -35.13 -52.32 -12.40
N ASP A 623 -34.89 -53.33 -11.58
CA ASP A 623 -33.60 -54.02 -11.47
C ASP A 623 -33.44 -55.16 -12.50
N SER A 624 -34.46 -55.46 -13.32
CA SER A 624 -34.39 -56.55 -14.30
C SER A 624 -33.36 -56.30 -15.40
N ARG A 625 -33.01 -55.02 -15.59
CA ARG A 625 -32.00 -54.55 -16.55
C ARG A 625 -30.58 -54.59 -16.01
N LEU A 626 -30.38 -54.97 -14.74
CA LEU A 626 -29.05 -55.14 -14.15
C LEU A 626 -28.50 -56.55 -14.43
N PRO A 627 -27.17 -56.71 -14.55
CA PRO A 627 -26.55 -58.02 -14.67
C PRO A 627 -26.85 -58.92 -13.47
N SER A 628 -26.97 -60.22 -13.71
CA SER A 628 -27.08 -61.20 -12.62
C SER A 628 -25.75 -61.37 -11.88
N GLY A 629 -25.76 -61.34 -10.56
CA GLY A 629 -24.57 -61.60 -9.72
C GLY A 629 -24.08 -60.34 -9.00
N GLU A 630 -22.80 -60.34 -8.63
CA GLU A 630 -22.16 -59.18 -8.01
C GLU A 630 -21.94 -58.08 -9.05
N LEU A 631 -22.43 -56.88 -8.75
CA LEU A 631 -22.30 -55.70 -9.59
C LEU A 631 -20.91 -55.10 -9.41
N SER A 632 -20.29 -54.70 -10.53
CA SER A 632 -19.09 -53.86 -10.47
C SER A 632 -19.41 -52.47 -9.95
N ASP A 633 -18.39 -51.74 -9.48
CA ASP A 633 -18.54 -50.37 -9.00
C ASP A 633 -19.05 -49.38 -10.07
N LYS A 634 -19.16 -49.78 -11.35
CA LYS A 634 -19.77 -48.97 -12.43
C LYS A 634 -21.24 -49.30 -12.72
N GLN A 635 -21.73 -50.40 -12.14
CA GLN A 635 -23.08 -50.95 -12.40
C GLN A 635 -24.09 -50.62 -11.30
N THR A 636 -23.70 -49.76 -10.36
CA THR A 636 -24.41 -49.47 -9.12
C THR A 636 -24.96 -48.03 -9.08
N GLY A 637 -24.73 -47.27 -10.14
CA GLY A 637 -25.24 -45.92 -10.36
C GLY A 637 -25.00 -45.46 -11.78
N GLU A 638 -25.36 -44.21 -12.04
CA GLU A 638 -25.12 -43.49 -13.30
C GLU A 638 -24.85 -42.01 -13.03
N ILE A 639 -24.33 -41.31 -14.04
CA ILE A 639 -24.16 -39.86 -14.01
C ILE A 639 -25.01 -39.25 -15.13
N VAL A 640 -25.83 -38.27 -14.77
CA VAL A 640 -26.50 -37.37 -15.71
C VAL A 640 -25.66 -36.11 -15.83
N VAL A 641 -25.24 -35.77 -17.05
CA VAL A 641 -24.43 -34.58 -17.33
C VAL A 641 -25.17 -33.69 -18.32
N SER A 642 -25.28 -32.40 -18.01
CA SER A 642 -25.94 -31.42 -18.87
C SER A 642 -25.03 -30.21 -19.07
N VAL A 643 -24.88 -29.78 -20.31
CA VAL A 643 -24.24 -28.49 -20.60
C VAL A 643 -25.17 -27.40 -20.10
N LEU A 644 -24.64 -26.50 -19.27
CA LEU A 644 -25.44 -25.42 -18.72
C LEU A 644 -25.77 -24.37 -19.80
N PRO A 645 -26.98 -23.79 -19.78
CA PRO A 645 -27.39 -22.81 -20.77
C PRO A 645 -26.65 -21.47 -20.58
N PRO A 646 -26.65 -20.60 -21.60
CA PRO A 646 -26.17 -19.21 -21.47
C PRO A 646 -26.87 -18.41 -20.35
N SER A 647 -28.07 -18.82 -19.90
CA SER A 647 -28.73 -18.17 -18.78
C SER A 647 -28.07 -18.43 -17.42
N TYR A 648 -27.26 -19.47 -17.27
CA TYR A 648 -26.40 -19.66 -16.08
C TYR A 648 -25.13 -18.79 -16.18
N ALA A 649 -24.50 -18.80 -17.36
CA ALA A 649 -23.34 -17.99 -17.69
C ALA A 649 -23.54 -16.52 -17.34
N ASN A 650 -24.67 -15.99 -17.81
CA ASN A 650 -25.06 -14.61 -17.69
C ASN A 650 -25.96 -14.36 -16.47
N ALA A 651 -26.09 -15.33 -15.57
CA ALA A 651 -26.84 -15.13 -14.35
C ALA A 651 -26.13 -14.09 -13.48
N GLU A 652 -26.88 -13.05 -13.09
CA GLU A 652 -26.43 -12.03 -12.15
C GLU A 652 -26.05 -12.66 -10.79
N ASP A 653 -26.79 -13.70 -10.39
CA ASP A 653 -26.52 -14.57 -9.24
C ASP A 653 -26.55 -16.05 -9.65
N GLN A 654 -25.35 -16.61 -9.85
CA GLN A 654 -25.19 -18.04 -10.16
C GLN A 654 -25.61 -18.94 -9.00
N GLY A 655 -25.51 -18.49 -7.74
CA GLY A 655 -25.93 -19.25 -6.56
C GLY A 655 -27.46 -19.36 -6.47
N ALA A 656 -28.17 -18.26 -6.70
CA ALA A 656 -29.64 -18.26 -6.82
C ALA A 656 -30.09 -19.10 -8.01
N TRP A 657 -29.43 -18.96 -9.17
CA TRP A 657 -29.71 -19.79 -10.34
C TRP A 657 -29.55 -21.29 -10.03
N ILE A 658 -28.49 -21.66 -9.31
CA ILE A 658 -28.26 -23.04 -8.86
C ILE A 658 -29.43 -23.53 -8.00
N ALA A 659 -29.86 -22.73 -7.03
CA ALA A 659 -30.95 -23.11 -6.13
C ALA A 659 -32.27 -23.35 -6.88
N ASP A 660 -32.58 -22.50 -7.87
CA ASP A 660 -33.87 -22.53 -8.56
C ASP A 660 -33.90 -23.49 -9.75
N SER A 661 -32.78 -23.64 -10.48
CA SER A 661 -32.76 -24.26 -11.80
C SER A 661 -31.94 -25.54 -11.89
N LEU A 662 -30.99 -25.81 -10.99
CA LEU A 662 -30.07 -26.95 -11.12
C LEU A 662 -30.80 -28.29 -11.21
N LYS A 663 -31.90 -28.46 -10.45
CA LYS A 663 -32.71 -29.68 -10.47
C LYS A 663 -33.27 -29.98 -11.87
N HIS A 664 -33.67 -28.95 -12.62
CA HIS A 664 -34.20 -29.11 -13.97
C HIS A 664 -33.18 -29.75 -14.92
N TYR A 665 -31.93 -29.29 -14.85
CA TYR A 665 -30.84 -29.78 -15.70
C TYR A 665 -30.25 -31.11 -15.23
N THR A 666 -30.56 -31.56 -14.01
CA THR A 666 -29.96 -32.77 -13.42
C THR A 666 -30.96 -33.90 -13.18
N GLN A 667 -32.22 -33.72 -13.58
CA GLN A 667 -33.28 -34.69 -13.33
C GLN A 667 -33.12 -35.97 -14.18
N ALA A 668 -33.48 -37.12 -13.59
CA ALA A 668 -33.59 -38.39 -14.31
C ALA A 668 -34.79 -38.38 -15.31
N PRO A 669 -34.75 -39.19 -16.38
CA PRO A 669 -35.87 -39.30 -17.34
C PRO A 669 -37.19 -39.76 -16.69
N SER A 670 -38.34 -39.47 -17.30
CA SER A 670 -39.63 -39.96 -16.78
C SER A 670 -39.76 -41.49 -16.92
N ILE A 671 -40.29 -42.16 -15.89
CA ILE A 671 -40.54 -43.61 -15.89
C ILE A 671 -41.47 -43.99 -17.07
N GLY A 672 -41.08 -44.97 -17.88
CA GLY A 672 -41.87 -45.45 -19.02
C GLY A 672 -41.74 -44.64 -20.31
N SER A 673 -40.93 -43.59 -20.34
CA SER A 673 -40.49 -42.94 -21.58
C SER A 673 -39.34 -43.73 -22.23
N ASP A 674 -39.08 -43.54 -23.53
CA ASP A 674 -37.96 -44.15 -24.28
C ASP A 674 -36.56 -43.70 -23.79
N GLY A 675 -36.41 -43.30 -22.52
CA GLY A 675 -35.15 -42.88 -21.93
C GLY A 675 -34.53 -41.66 -22.60
N LYS A 676 -35.36 -40.81 -23.25
CA LYS A 676 -34.87 -39.56 -23.82
C LYS A 676 -34.50 -38.61 -22.67
N PRO A 677 -33.25 -38.14 -22.61
CA PRO A 677 -32.83 -37.22 -21.56
C PRO A 677 -33.60 -35.89 -21.63
N VAL A 678 -33.55 -35.10 -20.55
CA VAL A 678 -33.86 -33.66 -20.59
C VAL A 678 -33.09 -33.04 -21.78
N PRO A 679 -33.67 -32.14 -22.59
CA PRO A 679 -32.99 -31.62 -23.79
C PRO A 679 -31.56 -31.15 -23.49
N GLY A 680 -30.57 -31.77 -24.16
CA GLY A 680 -29.15 -31.42 -24.01
C GLY A 680 -28.37 -32.19 -22.93
N SER A 681 -28.97 -33.19 -22.26
CA SER A 681 -28.26 -34.02 -21.28
C SER A 681 -27.76 -35.36 -21.84
N SER A 682 -26.65 -35.84 -21.27
CA SER A 682 -25.96 -37.08 -21.59
C SER A 682 -25.91 -38.00 -20.38
N ILE A 683 -26.04 -39.31 -20.61
CA ILE A 683 -26.00 -40.31 -19.54
C ILE A 683 -24.72 -41.12 -19.65
N ILE A 684 -24.06 -41.30 -18.50
CA ILE A 684 -22.83 -42.07 -18.35
C ILE A 684 -23.11 -43.20 -17.39
N ASN A 685 -23.06 -44.43 -17.89
CA ASN A 685 -23.25 -45.63 -17.10
C ASN A 685 -22.42 -46.80 -17.65
N SER A 686 -22.52 -47.96 -17.00
CA SER A 686 -21.82 -49.17 -17.45
C SER A 686 -22.20 -49.62 -18.86
N THR A 687 -23.44 -49.42 -19.32
CA THR A 687 -23.90 -49.86 -20.65
C THR A 687 -23.40 -48.96 -21.79
N THR A 688 -23.10 -47.69 -21.50
CA THR A 688 -22.50 -46.78 -22.49
C THR A 688 -20.98 -46.90 -22.57
N GLY A 689 -20.40 -47.88 -21.86
CA GLY A 689 -18.94 -48.01 -21.73
C GLY A 689 -18.31 -46.81 -21.00
N GLY A 690 -19.12 -46.05 -20.24
CA GLY A 690 -18.70 -44.79 -19.65
C GLY A 690 -18.63 -43.61 -20.63
N ALA A 691 -19.08 -43.75 -21.87
CA ALA A 691 -19.18 -42.63 -22.83
C ALA A 691 -20.54 -41.91 -22.70
N ALA A 692 -20.56 -40.60 -22.94
CA ALA A 692 -21.79 -39.83 -23.05
C ALA A 692 -22.57 -40.28 -24.31
N SER A 693 -23.78 -40.80 -24.15
CA SER A 693 -24.63 -41.24 -25.27
C SER A 693 -26.02 -40.62 -25.22
N SER A 694 -26.61 -40.38 -26.40
CA SER A 694 -27.88 -39.69 -26.57
C SER A 694 -29.13 -40.59 -26.62
N ASN A 695 -29.01 -41.91 -26.40
CA ASN A 695 -30.15 -42.85 -26.55
C ASN A 695 -30.27 -43.85 -25.38
N ALA A 696 -31.44 -43.83 -24.72
CA ALA A 696 -32.18 -44.93 -24.07
C ALA A 696 -31.41 -45.96 -23.22
N THR A 697 -30.63 -45.54 -22.23
CA THR A 697 -29.97 -46.48 -21.28
C THR A 697 -30.09 -46.12 -19.80
N ALA A 698 -30.76 -45.03 -19.42
CA ALA A 698 -30.99 -44.66 -18.03
C ALA A 698 -31.69 -45.79 -17.26
N LEU A 699 -31.23 -46.08 -16.05
CA LEU A 699 -31.89 -46.99 -15.11
C LEU A 699 -32.65 -46.23 -14.02
N CYS A 700 -32.20 -45.01 -13.68
CA CYS A 700 -32.96 -44.13 -12.82
C CYS A 700 -34.10 -43.48 -13.59
N GLY A 701 -35.22 -43.27 -12.91
CA GLY A 701 -36.40 -42.65 -13.49
C GLY A 701 -37.17 -41.83 -12.48
N THR A 702 -37.97 -40.91 -13.01
CA THR A 702 -38.78 -39.97 -12.26
C THR A 702 -40.27 -40.21 -12.47
N ASP A 703 -41.07 -40.17 -11.40
CA ASP A 703 -42.53 -40.25 -11.49
C ASP A 703 -43.17 -38.93 -11.96
N ALA A 704 -44.51 -38.90 -12.06
CA ALA A 704 -45.27 -37.72 -12.47
C ALA A 704 -45.17 -36.54 -11.49
N ALA A 705 -44.79 -36.78 -10.23
CA ALA A 705 -44.58 -35.75 -9.22
C ALA A 705 -43.14 -35.20 -9.22
N GLY A 706 -42.26 -35.73 -10.07
CA GLY A 706 -40.86 -35.33 -10.12
C GLY A 706 -39.98 -36.03 -9.08
N THR A 707 -40.45 -37.11 -8.46
CA THR A 707 -39.71 -37.93 -7.49
C THR A 707 -38.86 -38.99 -8.20
N GLU A 708 -37.56 -38.99 -7.93
CA GLU A 708 -36.63 -39.97 -8.49
C GLU A 708 -36.65 -41.29 -7.69
N ASN A 709 -36.61 -42.42 -8.38
CA ASN A 709 -36.46 -43.75 -7.76
C ASN A 709 -35.03 -44.04 -7.24
N CYS A 710 -34.07 -43.15 -7.55
CA CYS A 710 -32.68 -43.19 -7.11
C CYS A 710 -32.37 -42.06 -6.13
N VAL A 711 -31.25 -42.17 -5.41
CA VAL A 711 -30.71 -41.06 -4.61
C VAL A 711 -29.76 -40.24 -5.46
N SER A 712 -29.91 -38.92 -5.44
CA SER A 712 -29.16 -38.02 -6.33
C SER A 712 -28.41 -36.91 -5.63
N PHE A 713 -27.20 -36.65 -6.13
CA PHE A 713 -26.31 -35.60 -5.67
C PHE A 713 -25.81 -34.85 -6.90
N SER A 714 -26.08 -33.55 -6.95
CA SER A 714 -25.75 -32.70 -8.07
C SER A 714 -24.61 -31.75 -7.73
N PHE A 715 -23.80 -31.41 -8.70
CA PHE A 715 -22.75 -30.39 -8.58
C PHE A 715 -22.52 -29.74 -9.94
N ILE A 716 -21.90 -28.56 -9.93
CA ILE A 716 -21.47 -27.86 -11.15
C ILE A 716 -19.96 -27.93 -11.21
N THR A 717 -19.43 -28.18 -12.41
CA THR A 717 -17.99 -28.20 -12.63
C THR A 717 -17.64 -27.70 -14.03
N ASP A 718 -16.48 -27.08 -14.12
CA ASP A 718 -15.78 -26.66 -15.32
C ASP A 718 -14.65 -27.64 -15.70
N GLU A 719 -14.50 -28.73 -14.94
CA GLU A 719 -13.40 -29.68 -15.06
C GLU A 719 -13.84 -31.14 -15.23
N ALA A 720 -12.95 -31.94 -15.80
CA ALA A 720 -13.06 -33.39 -15.80
C ALA A 720 -12.97 -33.91 -14.36
N PHE A 721 -13.68 -34.98 -14.04
CA PHE A 721 -13.81 -35.44 -12.65
C PHE A 721 -13.93 -36.94 -12.50
N ARG A 722 -13.59 -37.42 -11.29
CA ARG A 722 -13.88 -38.76 -10.81
C ARG A 722 -14.71 -38.67 -9.53
N VAL A 723 -15.74 -39.49 -9.45
CA VAL A 723 -16.58 -39.61 -8.26
C VAL A 723 -16.54 -41.02 -7.69
N ASN A 724 -16.41 -41.11 -6.36
CA ASN A 724 -16.57 -42.33 -5.59
C ASN A 724 -17.68 -42.13 -4.57
N VAL A 725 -18.72 -42.96 -4.62
CA VAL A 725 -19.80 -42.96 -3.64
C VAL A 725 -19.81 -44.29 -2.92
N ARG A 726 -19.72 -44.29 -1.59
CA ARG A 726 -19.85 -45.48 -0.75
C ARG A 726 -21.12 -45.38 0.07
N ILE A 727 -21.90 -46.45 0.07
CA ILE A 727 -23.15 -46.56 0.81
C ILE A 727 -22.95 -47.50 1.98
N PHE A 728 -23.37 -47.06 3.16
CA PHE A 728 -23.43 -47.87 4.37
C PHE A 728 -24.86 -47.91 4.88
N ASP A 729 -25.23 -48.97 5.58
CA ASP A 729 -26.46 -48.98 6.36
C ASP A 729 -26.32 -48.07 7.60
N HIS A 730 -27.42 -47.86 8.32
CA HIS A 730 -27.43 -47.10 9.58
C HIS A 730 -26.53 -47.68 10.69
N LEU A 731 -26.04 -48.92 10.56
CA LEU A 731 -25.13 -49.56 11.51
C LEU A 731 -23.66 -49.47 11.06
N GLY A 732 -23.39 -48.89 9.88
CA GLY A 732 -22.06 -48.72 9.33
C GLY A 732 -21.56 -49.92 8.52
N HIS A 733 -22.39 -50.89 8.18
CA HIS A 733 -22.01 -51.97 7.28
C HIS A 733 -22.00 -51.48 5.84
N PHE A 734 -21.00 -51.91 5.08
CA PHE A 734 -20.91 -51.61 3.65
C PHE A 734 -22.06 -52.25 2.88
N VAL A 735 -22.75 -51.45 2.06
CA VAL A 735 -23.91 -51.87 1.26
C VAL A 735 -23.56 -51.90 -0.22
N ASN A 736 -22.98 -50.82 -0.72
CA ASN A 736 -22.66 -50.66 -2.14
C ASN A 736 -21.62 -49.55 -2.38
N GLN A 737 -21.01 -49.54 -3.56
CA GLN A 737 -20.11 -48.50 -4.02
C GLN A 737 -20.33 -48.19 -5.50
N TYR A 738 -20.25 -46.91 -5.86
CA TYR A 738 -20.18 -46.44 -7.23
C TYR A 738 -18.86 -45.70 -7.47
N ASN A 739 -18.18 -45.98 -8.58
CA ASN A 739 -16.93 -45.35 -8.98
C ASN A 739 -16.92 -45.13 -10.49
N GLN A 740 -16.96 -43.86 -10.90
CA GLN A 740 -16.97 -43.48 -12.31
C GLN A 740 -16.16 -42.21 -12.53
N GLU A 741 -15.52 -42.16 -13.69
CA GLU A 741 -14.74 -41.02 -14.17
C GLU A 741 -15.36 -40.49 -15.46
N LEU A 742 -15.34 -39.17 -15.58
CA LEU A 742 -15.52 -38.43 -16.82
C LEU A 742 -14.14 -37.86 -17.20
N SER A 743 -13.50 -38.49 -18.18
CA SER A 743 -12.18 -38.06 -18.67
C SER A 743 -12.23 -36.70 -19.38
N THR A 744 -11.08 -36.03 -19.51
CA THR A 744 -10.94 -34.77 -20.25
C THR A 744 -11.45 -34.88 -21.69
N GLU A 745 -11.16 -35.99 -22.39
CA GLU A 745 -11.64 -36.19 -23.76
C GLU A 745 -13.17 -36.24 -23.83
N GLN A 746 -13.80 -36.89 -22.85
CA GLN A 746 -15.25 -36.99 -22.77
C GLN A 746 -15.90 -35.67 -22.36
N PHE A 747 -15.28 -34.96 -21.40
CA PHE A 747 -15.71 -33.63 -20.98
C PHE A 747 -15.72 -32.66 -22.16
N ASN A 748 -14.63 -32.63 -22.94
CA ASN A 748 -14.50 -31.77 -24.12
C ASN A 748 -15.49 -32.18 -25.23
N ALA A 749 -15.77 -33.48 -25.39
CA ALA A 749 -16.78 -33.95 -26.33
C ALA A 749 -18.21 -33.54 -25.94
N ILE A 750 -18.53 -33.51 -24.64
CA ILE A 750 -19.85 -33.07 -24.13
C ILE A 750 -20.02 -31.56 -24.28
N THR A 751 -19.00 -30.80 -23.90
CA THR A 751 -19.08 -29.33 -23.85
C THR A 751 -18.77 -28.63 -25.17
N GLY A 752 -18.18 -29.35 -26.13
CA GLY A 752 -17.65 -28.77 -27.37
C GLY A 752 -16.46 -27.83 -27.15
N SER A 753 -15.91 -27.77 -25.94
CA SER A 753 -14.80 -26.87 -25.59
C SER A 753 -13.48 -27.41 -26.15
N TYR A 754 -12.95 -26.73 -27.16
CA TYR A 754 -11.66 -26.98 -27.79
C TYR A 754 -10.87 -25.68 -27.84
N ALA A 755 -10.13 -25.31 -26.79
CA ALA A 755 -8.98 -24.42 -26.92
C ALA A 755 -8.07 -24.46 -25.67
N PRO A 756 -6.80 -24.89 -25.80
CA PRO A 756 -5.86 -24.93 -24.68
C PRO A 756 -5.21 -23.57 -24.33
N THR A 757 -5.38 -22.50 -25.12
CA THR A 757 -4.60 -21.25 -24.96
C THR A 757 -5.30 -19.92 -25.25
N ASP A 758 -6.53 -19.89 -25.80
CA ASP A 758 -7.21 -18.62 -26.14
C ASP A 758 -8.74 -18.77 -26.11
N CYS A 759 -9.42 -17.87 -25.39
CA CYS A 759 -10.88 -17.83 -25.28
C CYS A 759 -11.57 -17.04 -26.41
N SER A 760 -10.80 -16.35 -27.27
CA SER A 760 -11.33 -15.49 -28.36
C SER A 760 -12.11 -16.24 -29.45
N LEU A 761 -11.91 -17.56 -29.56
CA LEU A 761 -12.52 -18.42 -30.58
C LEU A 761 -13.79 -19.12 -30.09
N ILE A 762 -14.19 -18.91 -28.83
CA ILE A 762 -15.34 -19.57 -28.23
C ILE A 762 -16.54 -18.61 -28.21
N PRO A 763 -17.71 -18.98 -28.76
CA PRO A 763 -18.92 -18.16 -28.63
C PRO A 763 -19.28 -17.99 -27.15
N GLU A 764 -19.70 -16.77 -26.74
CA GLU A 764 -20.16 -16.45 -25.36
C GLU A 764 -21.20 -17.45 -24.79
N THR A 765 -21.90 -18.16 -25.68
CA THR A 765 -22.93 -19.15 -25.34
C THR A 765 -22.39 -20.55 -24.99
N THR A 766 -21.09 -20.81 -25.09
CA THR A 766 -20.48 -22.15 -24.94
C THR A 766 -19.38 -22.11 -23.89
N MET A 767 -19.75 -22.30 -22.62
CA MET A 767 -18.89 -21.97 -21.48
C MET A 767 -18.06 -23.12 -20.91
N GLY A 768 -18.11 -24.31 -21.49
CA GLY A 768 -17.39 -25.45 -20.92
C GLY A 768 -17.89 -25.87 -19.52
N THR A 769 -18.97 -25.30 -18.99
CA THR A 769 -19.49 -25.65 -17.65
C THR A 769 -20.63 -26.65 -17.76
N ILE A 770 -20.57 -27.70 -16.94
CA ILE A 770 -21.60 -28.74 -16.87
C ILE A 770 -22.25 -28.78 -15.49
N ALA A 771 -23.53 -29.17 -15.46
CA ALA A 771 -24.16 -29.72 -14.29
C ALA A 771 -24.07 -31.25 -14.34
N ALA A 772 -23.48 -31.85 -13.32
CA ALA A 772 -23.39 -33.29 -13.16
C ALA A 772 -24.26 -33.75 -11.98
N SER A 773 -24.90 -34.90 -12.12
CA SER A 773 -25.70 -35.52 -11.06
C SER A 773 -25.43 -37.00 -10.98
N VAL A 774 -24.90 -37.43 -9.85
CA VAL A 774 -24.66 -38.84 -9.56
C VAL A 774 -25.95 -39.44 -9.04
N LYS A 775 -26.45 -40.44 -9.74
CA LYS A 775 -27.67 -41.17 -9.41
C LYS A 775 -27.29 -42.55 -8.90
N MET A 776 -27.53 -42.80 -7.61
CA MET A 776 -27.25 -44.08 -6.96
C MET A 776 -28.46 -45.00 -7.06
N TYR A 777 -28.26 -46.19 -7.63
CA TYR A 777 -29.32 -47.19 -7.72
C TYR A 777 -29.65 -47.74 -6.34
N PRO A 778 -30.94 -48.00 -6.04
CA PRO A 778 -31.35 -48.53 -4.74
C PRO A 778 -31.14 -50.05 -4.67
N VAL A 779 -29.90 -50.49 -4.92
CA VAL A 779 -29.48 -51.89 -4.85
C VAL A 779 -28.20 -52.04 -4.00
N SER A 780 -28.02 -53.21 -3.42
CA SER A 780 -26.76 -53.65 -2.82
C SER A 780 -25.76 -54.09 -3.90
N LYS A 781 -24.49 -54.27 -3.51
CA LYS A 781 -23.44 -54.79 -4.41
C LYS A 781 -23.77 -56.15 -5.04
N ASN A 782 -24.63 -56.95 -4.40
CA ASN A 782 -25.11 -58.23 -4.93
C ASN A 782 -26.34 -58.12 -5.85
N GLY A 783 -26.70 -56.91 -6.28
CA GLY A 783 -27.87 -56.66 -7.14
C GLY A 783 -29.23 -56.76 -6.45
N ARG A 784 -29.28 -56.93 -5.12
CA ARG A 784 -30.56 -56.99 -4.38
C ARG A 784 -31.07 -55.60 -4.05
N LYS A 785 -32.36 -55.35 -4.23
CA LYS A 785 -33.02 -54.08 -3.84
C LYS A 785 -32.77 -53.76 -2.36
N LEU A 786 -32.52 -52.47 -2.08
CA LEU A 786 -32.39 -51.97 -0.72
C LEU A 786 -33.72 -52.06 0.02
N GLY A 787 -33.65 -52.46 1.29
CA GLY A 787 -34.80 -52.47 2.18
C GLY A 787 -35.16 -51.06 2.64
N THR A 788 -36.38 -50.89 3.15
CA THR A 788 -36.80 -49.63 3.78
C THR A 788 -35.94 -49.36 5.02
N GLY A 789 -35.27 -48.20 5.07
CA GLY A 789 -34.34 -47.86 6.15
C GLY A 789 -33.50 -46.63 5.86
N ALA A 790 -32.63 -46.25 6.80
CA ALA A 790 -31.67 -45.16 6.62
C ALA A 790 -30.32 -45.68 6.11
N TYR A 791 -29.75 -44.96 5.16
CA TYR A 791 -28.46 -45.25 4.56
C TYR A 791 -27.56 -44.02 4.61
N ILE A 792 -26.26 -44.25 4.78
CA ILE A 792 -25.22 -43.24 4.85
C ILE A 792 -24.46 -43.25 3.53
N TYR A 793 -24.45 -42.11 2.85
CA TYR A 793 -23.74 -41.88 1.60
C TYR A 793 -22.48 -41.08 1.91
N GLN A 794 -21.32 -41.65 1.56
CA GLN A 794 -20.03 -40.96 1.59
C GLN A 794 -19.60 -40.71 0.15
N ILE A 795 -19.43 -39.45 -0.21
CA ILE A 795 -19.11 -39.00 -1.57
C ILE A 795 -17.73 -38.37 -1.56
N SER A 796 -16.88 -38.82 -2.47
CA SER A 796 -15.59 -38.23 -2.77
C SER A 796 -15.57 -37.81 -4.23
N LEU A 797 -15.50 -36.51 -4.47
CA LEU A 797 -15.36 -35.91 -5.80
C LEU A 797 -13.93 -35.41 -5.96
N ILE A 798 -13.29 -35.78 -7.07
CA ILE A 798 -11.96 -35.33 -7.45
C ILE A 798 -12.07 -34.71 -8.83
N GLU A 799 -11.69 -33.45 -8.98
CA GLU A 799 -11.62 -32.75 -10.25
C GLU A 799 -10.16 -32.60 -10.68
N PHE A 800 -9.90 -32.89 -11.95
CA PHE A 800 -8.55 -32.87 -12.50
C PHE A 800 -8.32 -31.55 -13.24
N PRO A 801 -7.21 -30.85 -12.93
CA PRO A 801 -6.94 -29.53 -13.49
C PRO A 801 -6.83 -29.62 -15.00
N GLN A 802 -7.66 -28.83 -15.68
CA GLN A 802 -7.61 -28.66 -17.13
C GLN A 802 -7.82 -27.19 -17.49
N PRO A 803 -7.07 -26.63 -18.46
CA PRO A 803 -7.31 -25.28 -18.94
C PRO A 803 -8.72 -25.14 -19.52
N HIS A 804 -9.42 -24.08 -19.14
CA HIS A 804 -10.80 -23.82 -19.58
C HIS A 804 -11.10 -22.31 -19.59
N CYS A 805 -12.18 -21.92 -20.27
CA CYS A 805 -12.66 -20.55 -20.31
C CYS A 805 -13.86 -20.39 -19.36
N THR A 806 -13.79 -19.43 -18.44
CA THR A 806 -14.89 -19.08 -17.54
C THR A 806 -15.45 -17.73 -17.92
N ASN A 807 -16.77 -17.57 -17.87
CA ASN A 807 -17.40 -16.26 -17.97
C ASN A 807 -17.46 -15.66 -16.57
N VAL A 808 -16.78 -14.53 -16.39
CA VAL A 808 -16.72 -13.79 -15.14
C VAL A 808 -17.23 -12.38 -15.44
N GLY A 809 -18.40 -12.04 -14.89
CA GLY A 809 -18.99 -10.71 -15.07
C GLY A 809 -19.44 -10.38 -16.50
N GLY A 810 -19.63 -11.36 -17.37
CA GLY A 810 -20.01 -11.16 -18.78
C GLY A 810 -18.84 -11.25 -19.76
N GLU A 811 -17.61 -11.45 -19.28
CA GLU A 811 -16.42 -11.61 -20.12
C GLU A 811 -15.80 -13.00 -19.98
N LEU A 812 -15.37 -13.58 -21.11
CA LEU A 812 -14.68 -14.86 -21.15
C LEU A 812 -13.21 -14.69 -20.75
N ASN A 813 -12.80 -15.42 -19.72
CA ASN A 813 -11.46 -15.40 -19.16
C ASN A 813 -10.84 -16.78 -19.20
N TRP A 814 -9.55 -16.84 -19.52
CA TRP A 814 -8.79 -18.08 -19.52
C TRP A 814 -8.37 -18.44 -18.09
N SER A 815 -8.56 -19.71 -17.72
CA SER A 815 -8.18 -20.27 -16.41
C SER A 815 -7.32 -21.52 -16.63
N ALA A 816 -6.23 -21.65 -15.87
CA ALA A 816 -5.27 -22.77 -15.98
C ALA A 816 -5.81 -24.12 -15.46
N GLY A 817 -6.95 -24.11 -14.78
CA GLY A 817 -7.52 -25.25 -14.08
C GLY A 817 -6.85 -25.51 -12.72
N THR A 818 -7.61 -26.05 -11.78
CA THR A 818 -7.17 -26.27 -10.39
C THR A 818 -7.62 -27.63 -9.89
N TYR A 819 -6.69 -28.43 -9.37
CA TYR A 819 -7.06 -29.69 -8.72
C TYR A 819 -7.97 -29.43 -7.51
N ARG A 820 -9.18 -30.02 -7.51
CA ARG A 820 -10.14 -29.92 -6.39
C ARG A 820 -10.45 -31.31 -5.83
N ARG A 821 -10.62 -31.38 -4.52
CA ARG A 821 -11.11 -32.59 -3.83
C ARG A 821 -12.18 -32.20 -2.83
N THR A 822 -13.37 -32.77 -3.00
CA THR A 822 -14.51 -32.55 -2.12
C THR A 822 -14.91 -33.86 -1.45
N GLU A 823 -15.09 -33.84 -0.13
CA GLU A 823 -15.69 -34.94 0.63
C GLU A 823 -17.01 -34.48 1.22
N TYR A 824 -18.06 -35.28 1.02
CA TYR A 824 -19.40 -34.98 1.52
C TYR A 824 -20.06 -36.23 2.07
N LYS A 825 -20.77 -36.09 3.20
CA LYS A 825 -21.46 -37.19 3.87
C LYS A 825 -22.91 -36.80 4.13
N GLN A 826 -23.82 -37.72 3.83
CA GLN A 826 -25.24 -37.51 4.08
C GLN A 826 -25.92 -38.81 4.53
N THR A 827 -26.87 -38.69 5.46
CA THR A 827 -27.79 -39.77 5.81
C THR A 827 -29.13 -39.51 5.14
N ARG A 828 -29.67 -40.51 4.43
CA ARG A 828 -30.97 -40.44 3.75
C ARG A 828 -31.80 -41.69 3.99
N GLY A 829 -33.09 -41.48 4.22
CA GLY A 829 -34.09 -42.53 4.33
C GLY A 829 -34.50 -43.03 2.94
N PHE A 830 -34.69 -44.33 2.83
CA PHE A 830 -35.26 -44.99 1.66
C PHE A 830 -36.50 -45.75 2.11
N ARG A 831 -37.67 -45.42 1.58
CA ARG A 831 -38.92 -46.15 1.80
C ARG A 831 -39.50 -46.54 0.45
N ARG A 832 -39.58 -47.85 0.24
CA ARG A 832 -40.17 -48.42 -0.97
C ARG A 832 -41.68 -48.30 -0.88
N ILE A 833 -42.28 -47.59 -1.82
CA ILE A 833 -43.72 -47.60 -2.03
C ILE A 833 -44.00 -48.88 -2.84
N THR A 834 -44.78 -49.81 -2.29
CA THR A 834 -45.26 -50.97 -3.04
C THR A 834 -46.25 -50.51 -4.11
N GLU A 835 -46.19 -51.12 -5.30
CA GLU A 835 -47.21 -50.93 -6.35
C GLU A 835 -48.63 -51.20 -5.83
#